data_AF-A0A8C2LWP5-F1
#
_entry.id   AF-A0A8C2LWP5-F1
#
_cell.length_a   1.000
_cell.length_b   1.000
_cell.length_c   1.000
_cell.angle_alpha   90.00
_cell.angle_beta   90.00
_cell.angle_gamma   90.00
#
_symmetry.space_group_name_H-M   'P 1'
#
loop_
_entity.id
_entity.type
_entity.pdbx_description
1 polymer ?
#
loop_
_entity_poly.entity_id
_entity_poly.type
_entity_poly.pdbx_seq_one_letter_code
_entity_poly.pdbx_strand_id
1 'polypeptide(L)'
;QLESNLQVCQFLADTRKFLHQMIRTINIKEEVLITMQIVGDLSFAWQLIDSFTSIMQESIRVNPSMVTKLRATFLKLASALDLPLLRINQANSPDLLSVSQYYSGELVSYVRKVLQIIPESMFTSLLKIIKLQTHDIMEVPTRLDKDKLRDYAQLGPRYEVAKLTHAISIFTEGILMMKTTLVGIIKVDPKQLLEDGIRKELVKRVAFALHRGLIFNPRAKPSELMPKLKELGATMDGFHRSFEYIQDYVSIYGLKIWQEEVSRIINYNVEQECNNFLRTKIQDWQSMYQSTHIPIPKFAPVDESITFIGRLCREILRITDPKMTCYIDQLNTWYDMKTHQEVTSSRLFSEIQNTLGTFGLNGLDRLLCFMIVKELQNFLSMFQKIILRDRTVQDTLKTLMNAVSPLKSIVANSSKAYLSAITKTQKIWTAYLDAIMKVGQMQILRQQIANELNSSCRFDSRHLAAALDNLNKALLADIEAHYRDPSLPYPKEDNTLLYEITAYLEAAGIHNPLNKIYITTKRLPYFPVVNFLFLIAQLPKLQYNKNLGMVCRKPADPVDWPPLVLGLLTLLKQFHSRYTQQFLALIGQFIRSTMEQCTSQKMPEMPADAVGALLFLEDYVRYTKLPRKVAEAHVPNFIFDEFRTVL
;
A
#
# COMPACT_ATOMS: atom_id res chain seq x y z
N GLN A 1 14.82 28.94 80.88
CA GLN A 1 14.90 29.71 79.61
C GLN A 1 15.02 28.82 78.37
N LEU A 2 15.58 27.60 78.43
CA LEU A 2 15.62 26.65 77.31
C LEU A 2 14.34 25.79 77.15
N GLU A 3 13.68 25.41 78.25
CA GLU A 3 12.40 24.67 78.21
C GLU A 3 11.22 25.50 77.67
N SER A 4 11.31 26.83 77.73
CA SER A 4 10.27 27.75 77.26
C SER A 4 10.26 27.94 75.74
N ASN A 5 11.27 27.43 75.02
CA ASN A 5 11.41 27.63 73.58
C ASN A 5 11.19 26.30 72.83
N LEU A 6 9.92 26.04 72.49
CA LEU A 6 9.43 24.75 71.97
C LEU A 6 10.19 24.27 70.72
N GLN A 7 10.62 25.20 69.86
CA GLN A 7 11.43 24.90 68.67
C GLN A 7 12.80 24.31 69.02
N VAL A 8 13.46 24.80 70.08
CA VAL A 8 14.78 24.31 70.49
C VAL A 8 14.70 22.90 71.06
N CYS A 9 13.65 22.61 71.83
CA CYS A 9 13.37 21.25 72.31
C CYS A 9 13.09 20.27 71.15
N GLN A 10 12.37 20.73 70.11
CA GLN A 10 12.07 19.91 68.94
C GLN A 10 13.32 19.62 68.09
N PHE A 11 14.18 20.63 67.88
CA PHE A 11 15.47 20.42 67.21
C PHE A 11 16.41 19.49 67.99
N LEU A 12 16.45 19.58 69.32
CA LEU A 12 17.22 18.66 70.16
C LEU A 12 16.66 17.23 70.11
N ALA A 13 15.34 17.07 70.08
CA ALA A 13 14.70 15.76 69.94
C ALA A 13 14.99 15.13 68.57
N ASP A 14 14.91 15.90 67.50
CA ASP A 14 15.25 15.45 66.15
C ASP A 14 16.74 15.11 66.03
N THR A 15 17.63 15.94 66.60
CA THR A 15 19.08 15.69 66.64
C THR A 15 19.39 14.39 67.40
N ARG A 16 18.73 14.15 68.53
CA ARG A 16 18.85 12.88 69.28
C ARG A 16 18.36 11.70 68.46
N LYS A 17 17.30 11.87 67.67
CA LYS A 17 16.75 10.84 66.79
C LYS A 17 17.71 10.51 65.65
N PHE A 18 18.30 11.54 65.03
CA PHE A 18 19.33 11.39 64.01
C PHE A 18 20.61 10.74 64.56
N LEU A 19 21.07 11.12 65.75
CA LEU A 19 22.21 10.49 66.42
C LEU A 19 21.97 9.00 66.70
N HIS A 20 20.77 8.63 67.17
CA HIS A 20 20.40 7.23 67.34
C HIS A 20 20.34 6.46 66.01
N GLN A 21 19.84 7.09 64.94
CA GLN A 21 19.89 6.49 63.61
C GLN A 21 21.34 6.30 63.15
N MET A 22 22.20 7.29 63.34
CA MET A 22 23.62 7.23 62.97
C MET A 22 24.35 6.09 63.69
N ILE A 23 24.16 5.96 65.02
CA ILE A 23 24.74 4.85 65.81
C ILE A 23 24.22 3.50 65.31
N ARG A 24 22.93 3.40 64.99
CA ARG A 24 22.36 2.17 64.42
C ARG A 24 22.95 1.83 63.06
N THR A 25 23.15 2.82 62.19
CA THR A 25 23.75 2.63 60.86
C THR A 25 25.22 2.23 60.96
N ILE A 26 25.99 2.83 61.88
CA ILE A 26 27.39 2.48 62.14
C ILE A 26 27.52 1.05 62.69
N ASN A 27 26.54 0.59 63.47
CA ASN A 27 26.52 -0.77 64.02
C ASN A 27 26.04 -1.86 63.04
N ILE A 28 25.74 -1.51 61.78
CA ILE A 28 25.42 -2.52 60.77
C ILE A 28 26.73 -3.24 60.39
N LYS A 29 26.91 -4.45 60.94
CA LYS A 29 28.04 -5.32 60.60
C LYS A 29 27.87 -5.89 59.19
N GLU A 30 28.98 -6.12 58.51
CA GLU A 30 29.02 -6.74 57.19
C GLU A 30 28.38 -8.14 57.18
N GLU A 31 28.49 -8.90 58.27
CA GLU A 31 27.79 -10.18 58.47
C GLU A 31 26.26 -10.08 58.36
N VAL A 32 25.68 -8.96 58.82
CA VAL A 32 24.23 -8.72 58.72
C VAL A 32 23.83 -8.48 57.27
N LEU A 33 24.66 -7.77 56.50
CA LEU A 33 24.45 -7.56 55.06
C LEU A 33 24.53 -8.88 54.30
N ILE A 34 25.51 -9.74 54.62
CA ILE A 34 25.65 -11.07 54.02
C ILE A 34 24.43 -11.94 54.35
N THR A 35 24.00 -11.97 55.62
CA THR A 35 22.81 -12.74 56.03
C THR A 35 21.56 -12.25 55.30
N MET A 36 21.41 -10.93 55.16
CA MET A 36 20.28 -10.31 54.45
C MET A 36 20.32 -10.57 52.94
N GLN A 37 21.51 -10.70 52.35
CA GLN A 37 21.69 -11.09 50.96
C GLN A 37 21.30 -12.56 50.72
N ILE A 38 21.67 -13.46 51.64
CA ILE A 38 21.31 -14.89 51.56
C ILE A 38 19.80 -15.08 51.74
N VAL A 39 19.20 -14.48 52.77
CA VAL A 39 17.75 -14.59 53.04
C VAL A 39 16.93 -13.88 51.96
N GLY A 40 17.46 -12.79 51.42
CA GLY A 40 16.83 -12.02 50.36
C GLY A 40 17.06 -12.56 48.95
N ASP A 41 17.70 -13.72 48.77
CA ASP A 41 17.91 -14.28 47.44
C ASP A 41 16.57 -14.67 46.80
N LEU A 42 16.27 -14.09 45.64
CA LEU A 42 15.03 -14.30 44.89
C LEU A 42 15.27 -15.12 43.61
N SER A 43 16.40 -15.81 43.49
CA SER A 43 16.77 -16.59 42.30
C SER A 43 15.72 -17.61 41.88
N PHE A 44 15.04 -18.25 42.84
CA PHE A 44 13.94 -19.20 42.56
C PHE A 44 12.74 -18.55 41.87
N ALA A 45 12.53 -17.24 42.03
CA ALA A 45 11.38 -16.54 41.48
C ALA A 45 11.41 -16.50 39.95
N TRP A 46 12.59 -16.61 39.31
CA TRP A 46 12.69 -16.66 37.84
C TRP A 46 11.88 -17.79 37.21
N GLN A 47 11.69 -18.92 37.91
CA GLN A 47 10.87 -20.02 37.43
C GLN A 47 9.37 -19.85 37.74
N LEU A 48 9.03 -19.13 38.81
CA LEU A 48 7.65 -19.00 39.29
C LEU A 48 6.96 -17.74 38.79
N ILE A 49 7.70 -16.73 38.34
CA ILE A 49 7.15 -15.39 38.15
C ILE A 49 6.09 -15.29 37.06
N ASP A 50 6.18 -16.13 36.03
CA ASP A 50 5.17 -16.19 34.97
C ASP A 50 3.78 -16.56 35.52
N SER A 51 3.70 -17.35 36.60
CA SER A 51 2.43 -17.69 37.25
C SER A 51 1.77 -16.48 37.94
N PHE A 52 2.54 -15.48 38.34
CA PHE A 52 2.06 -14.26 39.00
C PHE A 52 1.76 -13.13 38.02
N THR A 53 2.06 -13.28 36.72
CA THR A 53 1.86 -12.23 35.72
C THR A 53 0.40 -11.76 35.67
N SER A 54 -0.56 -12.69 35.69
CA SER A 54 -1.99 -12.37 35.65
C SER A 54 -2.43 -11.55 36.87
N ILE A 55 -1.94 -11.91 38.06
CA ILE A 55 -2.24 -11.21 39.32
C ILE A 55 -1.64 -9.80 39.29
N MET A 56 -0.41 -9.64 38.79
CA MET A 56 0.23 -8.33 38.62
C MET A 56 -0.57 -7.45 37.64
N GLN A 57 -0.98 -8.02 36.50
CA GLN A 57 -1.76 -7.30 35.49
C GLN A 57 -3.14 -6.88 36.01
N GLU A 58 -3.86 -7.75 36.73
CA GLU A 58 -5.16 -7.42 37.32
C GLU A 58 -5.03 -6.33 38.39
N SER A 59 -3.97 -6.42 39.21
CA SER A 59 -3.68 -5.40 40.23
C SER A 59 -3.41 -4.02 39.61
N ILE A 60 -2.69 -3.97 38.49
CA ILE A 60 -2.46 -2.73 37.73
C ILE A 60 -3.77 -2.20 37.13
N ARG A 61 -4.64 -3.09 36.61
CA ARG A 61 -5.92 -2.71 36.03
C ARG A 61 -6.83 -2.01 37.05
N VAL A 62 -6.85 -2.50 38.29
CA VAL A 62 -7.63 -1.90 39.38
C VAL A 62 -6.98 -0.62 39.90
N ASN A 63 -5.66 -0.61 40.08
CA ASN A 63 -4.94 0.55 40.59
C ASN A 63 -3.61 0.78 39.85
N PRO A 64 -3.54 1.74 38.92
CA PRO A 64 -2.33 2.00 38.13
C PRO A 64 -1.11 2.44 38.95
N SER A 65 -1.31 3.03 40.14
CA SER A 65 -0.19 3.42 41.02
C SER A 65 0.61 2.22 41.56
N MET A 66 0.08 1.00 41.43
CA MET A 66 0.79 -0.23 41.78
C MET A 66 2.07 -0.45 40.96
N VAL A 67 2.19 0.17 39.78
CA VAL A 67 3.40 0.12 38.96
C VAL A 67 4.63 0.60 39.73
N THR A 68 4.47 1.64 40.57
CA THR A 68 5.55 2.17 41.43
C THR A 68 6.04 1.13 42.44
N LYS A 69 5.15 0.25 42.92
CA LYS A 69 5.52 -0.84 43.85
C LYS A 69 6.14 -2.01 43.09
N LEU A 70 5.60 -2.36 41.91
CA LEU A 70 6.13 -3.41 41.05
C LEU A 70 7.56 -3.12 40.57
N ARG A 71 7.92 -1.84 40.44
CA ARG A 71 9.30 -1.40 40.22
C ARG A 71 10.28 -2.03 41.23
N ALA A 72 9.92 -2.09 42.51
CA ALA A 72 10.78 -2.70 43.53
C ALA A 72 10.95 -4.21 43.30
N THR A 73 9.88 -4.89 42.88
CA THR A 73 9.90 -6.30 42.51
C THR A 73 10.82 -6.54 41.29
N PHE A 74 10.75 -5.70 40.26
CA PHE A 74 11.62 -5.80 39.08
C PHE A 74 13.10 -5.58 39.41
N LEU A 75 13.41 -4.60 40.26
CA LEU A 75 14.77 -4.39 40.76
C LEU A 75 15.27 -5.59 41.57
N LYS A 76 14.39 -6.21 42.37
CA LYS A 76 14.76 -7.38 43.15
C LYS A 76 15.04 -8.60 42.28
N LEU A 77 14.30 -8.79 41.20
CA LEU A 77 14.56 -9.84 40.20
C LEU A 77 15.88 -9.62 39.46
N ALA A 78 16.20 -8.36 39.17
CA ALA A 78 17.50 -8.03 38.57
C ALA A 78 18.66 -8.41 39.52
N SER A 79 18.51 -8.20 40.83
CA SER A 79 19.55 -8.57 41.81
C SER A 79 19.87 -10.06 41.87
N ALA A 80 18.97 -10.94 41.41
CA ALA A 80 19.26 -12.37 41.32
C ALA A 80 20.33 -12.70 40.25
N LEU A 81 20.56 -11.80 39.29
CA LEU A 81 21.59 -11.96 38.26
C LEU A 81 22.98 -11.55 38.75
N ASP A 82 23.08 -10.78 39.85
CA ASP A 82 24.35 -10.22 40.31
C ASP A 82 25.35 -11.32 40.70
N LEU A 83 24.93 -12.31 41.50
CA LEU A 83 25.81 -13.38 41.98
C LEU A 83 26.31 -14.30 40.84
N PRO A 84 25.47 -14.78 39.91
CA PRO A 84 25.94 -15.49 38.71
C PRO A 84 26.93 -14.68 37.86
N LEU A 85 26.64 -13.40 37.61
CA LEU A 85 27.52 -12.54 36.81
C LEU A 85 28.87 -12.30 37.51
N LEU A 86 28.87 -12.15 38.83
CA LEU A 86 30.08 -11.99 39.62
C LEU A 86 30.97 -13.24 39.55
N ARG A 87 30.39 -14.44 39.57
CA ARG A 87 31.13 -15.70 39.39
C ARG A 87 31.74 -15.84 37.99
N ILE A 88 31.01 -15.42 36.94
CA ILE A 88 31.53 -15.43 35.56
C ILE A 88 32.71 -14.45 35.43
N ASN A 89 32.60 -13.29 36.07
CA ASN A 89 33.68 -12.30 36.12
C ASN A 89 34.90 -12.84 36.88
N GLN A 90 34.71 -13.50 38.02
CA GLN A 90 35.78 -14.16 38.78
C GLN A 90 36.47 -15.28 37.98
N ALA A 91 35.73 -15.96 37.11
CA ALA A 91 36.27 -16.97 36.20
C ALA A 91 36.98 -16.36 34.96
N ASN A 92 37.02 -15.04 34.81
CA ASN A 92 37.56 -14.31 33.65
C ASN A 92 37.03 -14.83 32.31
N SER A 93 35.76 -15.26 32.26
CA SER A 93 35.16 -15.73 31.02
C SER A 93 34.83 -14.56 30.09
N PRO A 94 35.09 -14.67 28.78
CA PRO A 94 34.67 -13.68 27.79
C PRO A 94 33.14 -13.54 27.66
N ASP A 95 32.37 -14.50 28.20
CA ASP A 95 30.90 -14.56 28.06
C ASP A 95 30.14 -13.65 29.03
N LEU A 96 30.83 -12.91 29.90
CA LEU A 96 30.18 -12.01 30.88
C LEU A 96 29.21 -11.03 30.21
N LEU A 97 29.63 -10.43 29.09
CA LEU A 97 28.84 -9.44 28.36
C LEU A 97 27.62 -10.07 27.69
N SER A 98 27.79 -11.22 27.02
CA SER A 98 26.72 -11.90 26.29
C SER A 98 25.64 -12.43 27.26
N VAL A 99 26.06 -13.04 28.37
CA VAL A 99 25.16 -13.57 29.40
C VAL A 99 24.40 -12.42 30.09
N SER A 100 25.09 -11.33 30.45
CA SER A 100 24.45 -10.17 31.06
C SER A 100 23.41 -9.52 30.14
N GLN A 101 23.73 -9.38 28.85
CA GLN A 101 22.81 -8.84 27.84
C GLN A 101 21.58 -9.73 27.66
N TYR A 102 21.76 -11.05 27.55
CA TYR A 102 20.66 -11.99 27.35
C TYR A 102 19.67 -11.94 28.53
N TYR A 103 20.14 -12.14 29.76
CA TYR A 103 19.25 -12.17 30.93
C TYR A 103 18.64 -10.81 31.27
N SER A 104 19.38 -9.72 31.07
CA SER A 104 18.80 -8.37 31.19
C SER A 104 17.71 -8.15 30.14
N GLY A 105 17.92 -8.63 28.91
CA GLY A 105 16.94 -8.59 27.82
C GLY A 105 15.67 -9.36 28.15
N GLU A 106 15.78 -10.57 28.68
CA GLU A 106 14.63 -11.38 29.13
C GLU A 106 13.86 -10.69 30.26
N LEU A 107 14.54 -10.07 31.23
CA LEU A 107 13.87 -9.33 32.31
C LEU A 107 13.11 -8.12 31.75
N VAL A 108 13.73 -7.36 30.83
CA VAL A 108 13.07 -6.23 30.17
C VAL A 108 11.86 -6.69 29.34
N SER A 109 11.96 -7.83 28.66
CA SER A 109 10.84 -8.46 27.94
C SER A 109 9.70 -8.81 28.89
N TYR A 110 10.01 -9.36 30.06
CA TYR A 110 9.04 -9.64 31.11
C TYR A 110 8.37 -8.37 31.65
N VAL A 111 9.16 -7.33 31.96
CA VAL A 111 8.62 -6.02 32.40
C VAL A 111 7.66 -5.45 31.34
N ARG A 112 8.04 -5.49 30.05
CA ARG A 112 7.18 -5.09 28.94
C ARG A 112 5.89 -5.90 28.90
N LYS A 113 5.94 -7.23 29.08
CA LYS A 113 4.77 -8.12 29.14
C LYS A 113 3.82 -7.76 30.28
N VAL A 114 4.34 -7.46 31.48
CA VAL A 114 3.51 -7.07 32.63
C VAL A 114 2.88 -5.69 32.40
N LEU A 115 3.64 -4.72 31.91
CA LEU A 115 3.15 -3.34 31.71
C LEU A 115 2.26 -3.16 30.47
N GLN A 116 2.26 -4.11 29.53
CA GLN A 116 1.41 -4.08 28.33
C GLN A 116 -0.09 -3.94 28.64
N ILE A 117 -0.53 -4.39 29.82
CA ILE A 117 -1.92 -4.27 30.27
C ILE A 117 -2.41 -2.81 30.33
N ILE A 118 -1.50 -1.86 30.52
CA ILE A 118 -1.83 -0.44 30.64
C ILE A 118 -2.24 0.13 29.27
N PRO A 119 -1.42 0.06 28.21
CA PRO A 119 -1.86 0.36 26.86
C PRO A 119 -3.13 -0.38 26.45
N GLU A 120 -3.27 -1.67 26.77
CA GLU A 120 -4.47 -2.45 26.43
C GLU A 120 -5.74 -1.88 27.09
N SER A 121 -5.64 -1.51 28.37
CA SER A 121 -6.73 -0.89 29.12
C SER A 121 -7.04 0.52 28.61
N MET A 122 -6.02 1.30 28.26
CA MET A 122 -6.17 2.62 27.64
C MET A 122 -6.92 2.53 26.31
N PHE A 123 -6.55 1.59 25.43
CA PHE A 123 -7.22 1.37 24.16
C PHE A 123 -8.67 0.91 24.32
N THR A 124 -8.96 0.10 25.35
CA THR A 124 -10.33 -0.33 25.65
C THR A 124 -11.21 0.86 26.05
N SER A 125 -10.68 1.79 26.84
CA SER A 125 -11.35 3.05 27.18
C SER A 125 -11.49 3.97 25.96
N LEU A 126 -10.44 4.08 25.16
CA LEU A 126 -10.41 4.87 23.93
C LEU A 126 -11.45 4.40 22.90
N LEU A 127 -11.65 3.08 22.74
CA LEU A 127 -12.70 2.54 21.87
C LEU A 127 -14.11 2.95 22.32
N LYS A 128 -14.36 3.07 23.64
CA LYS A 128 -15.63 3.59 24.16
C LYS A 128 -15.77 5.08 23.87
N ILE A 129 -14.69 5.85 23.98
CA ILE A 129 -14.67 7.27 23.60
C ILE A 129 -15.00 7.44 22.12
N ILE A 130 -14.37 6.65 21.24
CA ILE A 130 -14.65 6.67 19.78
C ILE A 130 -16.14 6.42 19.54
N LYS A 131 -16.71 5.36 20.14
CA LYS A 131 -18.13 5.05 19.96
C LYS A 131 -19.02 6.22 20.37
N LEU A 132 -18.77 6.81 21.55
CA LEU A 132 -19.52 7.95 22.07
C LEU A 132 -19.39 9.18 21.16
N GLN A 133 -18.18 9.50 20.71
CA GLN A 133 -17.92 10.68 19.87
C GLN A 133 -18.50 10.54 18.45
N THR A 134 -18.51 9.34 17.89
CA THR A 134 -18.97 9.11 16.51
C THR A 134 -20.48 8.89 16.40
N HIS A 135 -21.12 8.28 17.39
CA HIS A 135 -22.53 7.86 17.29
C HIS A 135 -23.47 8.60 18.26
N ASP A 136 -22.98 8.99 19.43
CA ASP A 136 -23.84 9.48 20.52
C ASP A 136 -23.74 11.00 20.71
N ILE A 137 -22.58 11.60 20.40
CA ILE A 137 -22.35 13.03 20.52
C ILE A 137 -22.66 13.72 19.19
N MET A 138 -23.55 14.72 19.22
CA MET A 138 -23.85 15.56 18.06
C MET A 138 -22.85 16.71 17.99
N GLU A 139 -22.27 16.92 16.81
CA GLU A 139 -21.42 18.09 16.57
C GLU A 139 -22.25 19.38 16.67
N VAL A 140 -21.65 20.40 17.29
CA VAL A 140 -22.30 21.69 17.50
C VAL A 140 -22.25 22.48 16.18
N PRO A 141 -23.40 22.90 15.62
CA PRO A 141 -23.43 23.68 14.39
C PRO A 141 -22.81 25.08 14.60
N THR A 142 -22.34 25.68 13.51
CA THR A 142 -21.72 27.03 13.52
C THR A 142 -22.67 28.15 13.96
N ARG A 143 -23.99 27.93 13.88
CA ARG A 143 -25.02 28.82 14.40
C ARG A 143 -26.05 27.98 15.16
N LEU A 144 -26.30 28.37 16.41
CA LEU A 144 -27.19 27.66 17.31
C LEU A 144 -28.18 28.62 17.96
N ASP A 145 -29.46 28.28 17.91
CA ASP A 145 -30.50 28.99 18.67
C ASP A 145 -30.27 28.80 20.17
N LYS A 146 -30.43 29.87 20.96
CA LYS A 146 -30.18 29.86 22.42
C LYS A 146 -30.99 28.79 23.16
N ASP A 147 -32.19 28.48 22.67
CA ASP A 147 -33.08 27.50 23.30
C ASP A 147 -32.61 26.05 23.09
N LYS A 148 -31.87 25.78 22.00
CA LYS A 148 -31.32 24.45 21.67
C LYS A 148 -29.98 24.18 22.36
N LEU A 149 -29.42 25.15 23.06
CA LEU A 149 -28.10 25.08 23.68
C LEU A 149 -28.00 23.97 24.75
N ARG A 150 -29.09 23.72 25.47
CA ARG A 150 -29.16 22.63 26.47
C ARG A 150 -29.20 21.25 25.82
N ASP A 151 -29.84 21.12 24.66
CA ASP A 151 -29.94 19.86 23.93
C ASP A 151 -28.59 19.47 23.30
N TYR A 152 -27.85 20.46 22.78
CA TYR A 152 -26.49 20.26 22.24
C TYR A 152 -25.40 20.17 23.32
N ALA A 153 -25.70 20.55 24.56
CA ALA A 153 -24.76 20.41 25.67
C ALA A 153 -24.47 18.94 26.00
N GLN A 154 -25.44 18.04 25.78
CA GLN A 154 -25.30 16.57 25.90
C GLN A 154 -24.46 16.16 27.12
N LEU A 155 -24.85 16.67 28.30
CA LEU A 155 -24.04 16.58 29.53
C LEU A 155 -23.72 15.13 29.94
N GLY A 156 -24.65 14.20 29.73
CA GLY A 156 -24.47 12.78 30.05
C GLY A 156 -23.34 12.14 29.22
N PRO A 157 -23.46 12.07 27.88
CA PRO A 157 -22.41 11.54 27.01
C PRO A 157 -21.04 12.22 27.22
N ARG A 158 -21.02 13.55 27.40
CA ARG A 158 -19.77 14.29 27.64
C ARG A 158 -19.15 13.98 29.00
N TYR A 159 -19.96 13.76 30.03
CA TYR A 159 -19.46 13.32 31.34
C TYR A 159 -18.82 11.93 31.27
N GLU A 160 -19.42 10.99 30.54
CA GLU A 160 -18.81 9.67 30.31
C GLU A 160 -17.47 9.77 29.55
N VAL A 161 -17.38 10.62 28.52
CA VAL A 161 -16.10 10.90 27.84
C VAL A 161 -15.07 11.47 28.81
N ALA A 162 -15.44 12.44 29.65
CA ALA A 162 -14.54 13.02 30.64
C ALA A 162 -14.05 11.97 31.67
N LYS A 163 -14.94 11.10 32.13
CA LYS A 163 -14.61 10.00 33.06
C LYS A 163 -13.62 9.00 32.44
N LEU A 164 -13.84 8.61 31.19
CA LEU A 164 -12.93 7.70 30.47
C LEU A 164 -11.56 8.35 30.21
N THR A 165 -11.55 9.64 29.89
CA THR A 165 -10.32 10.42 29.64
C THR A 165 -9.52 10.61 30.93
N HIS A 166 -10.21 10.85 32.05
CA HIS A 166 -9.58 10.87 33.36
C HIS A 166 -8.95 9.52 33.72
N ALA A 167 -9.65 8.41 33.45
CA ALA A 167 -9.10 7.08 33.66
C ALA A 167 -7.82 6.83 32.84
N ILE A 168 -7.81 7.23 31.56
CA ILE A 168 -6.62 7.19 30.68
C ILE A 168 -5.46 8.01 31.27
N SER A 169 -5.76 9.18 31.83
CA SER A 169 -4.76 10.05 32.45
C SER A 169 -4.15 9.38 33.69
N ILE A 170 -4.95 8.74 34.54
CA ILE A 170 -4.46 7.98 35.71
C ILE A 170 -3.54 6.81 35.27
N PHE A 171 -3.90 6.09 34.21
CA PHE A 171 -3.06 5.03 33.67
C PHE A 171 -1.70 5.54 33.19
N THR A 172 -1.71 6.69 32.49
CA THR A 172 -0.52 7.36 32.01
C THR A 172 0.35 7.83 33.17
N GLU A 173 -0.25 8.50 34.16
CA GLU A 173 0.43 8.98 35.35
C GLU A 173 1.08 7.83 36.13
N GLY A 174 0.38 6.69 36.26
CA GLY A 174 0.90 5.49 36.93
C GLY A 174 2.20 4.96 36.32
N ILE A 175 2.34 4.96 34.99
CA ILE A 175 3.61 4.60 34.33
C ILE A 175 4.64 5.71 34.50
N LEU A 176 4.27 6.97 34.32
CA LEU A 176 5.22 8.10 34.38
C LEU A 176 5.75 8.35 35.80
N MET A 177 5.02 7.95 36.85
CA MET A 177 5.50 7.94 38.23
C MET A 177 6.66 6.96 38.45
N MET A 178 6.80 5.94 37.60
CA MET A 178 7.96 5.07 37.62
C MET A 178 9.19 5.88 37.23
N LYS A 179 10.21 5.90 38.09
CA LYS A 179 11.50 6.51 37.73
C LYS A 179 12.25 5.60 36.77
N THR A 180 13.07 6.18 35.89
CA THR A 180 13.99 5.41 35.03
C THR A 180 14.77 4.40 35.88
N THR A 181 14.64 3.12 35.54
CA THR A 181 15.27 2.02 36.29
C THR A 181 16.35 1.35 35.48
N LEU A 182 17.49 1.11 36.12
CA LEU A 182 18.47 0.17 35.62
C LEU A 182 18.00 -1.25 35.96
N VAL A 183 17.76 -2.07 34.94
CA VAL A 183 17.36 -3.46 35.06
C VAL A 183 18.51 -4.30 34.49
N GLY A 184 19.31 -4.88 35.39
CA GLY A 184 20.59 -5.48 35.01
C GLY A 184 21.50 -4.40 34.42
N ILE A 185 21.88 -4.55 33.14
CA ILE A 185 22.68 -3.55 32.42
C ILE A 185 21.86 -2.62 31.52
N ILE A 186 20.54 -2.84 31.40
CA ILE A 186 19.68 -2.08 30.49
C ILE A 186 18.92 -1.00 31.26
N LYS A 187 19.00 0.26 30.80
CA LYS A 187 18.21 1.36 31.34
C LYS A 187 16.81 1.34 30.71
N VAL A 188 15.80 1.23 31.55
CA VAL A 188 14.39 1.21 31.16
C VAL A 188 13.79 2.60 31.39
N ASP A 189 13.33 3.23 30.32
CA ASP A 189 12.60 4.50 30.34
C ASP A 189 11.08 4.24 30.28
N PRO A 190 10.32 4.62 31.33
CA PRO A 190 8.87 4.42 31.36
C PRO A 190 8.13 5.16 30.24
N LYS A 191 8.64 6.32 29.79
CA LYS A 191 7.99 7.06 28.69
C LYS A 191 8.08 6.27 27.38
N GLN A 192 9.27 5.75 27.07
CA GLN A 192 9.47 4.89 25.89
C GLN A 192 8.68 3.58 25.99
N LEU A 193 8.60 2.97 27.18
CA LEU A 193 7.78 1.77 27.39
C LEU A 193 6.29 2.01 27.10
N LEU A 194 5.76 3.15 27.56
CA LEU A 194 4.37 3.54 27.28
C LEU A 194 4.16 3.75 25.79
N GLU A 195 5.07 4.48 25.13
CA GLU A 195 5.01 4.73 23.69
C GLU A 195 5.04 3.43 22.88
N ASP A 196 6.00 2.54 23.17
CA ASP A 196 6.12 1.22 22.53
C ASP A 196 4.86 0.37 22.75
N GLY A 197 4.30 0.40 23.96
CA GLY A 197 3.08 -0.31 24.31
C GLY A 197 1.85 0.21 23.55
N ILE A 198 1.72 1.53 23.40
CA ILE A 198 0.68 2.18 22.61
C ILE A 198 0.83 1.83 21.12
N ARG A 199 2.05 1.94 20.58
CA ARG A 199 2.35 1.53 19.19
C ARG A 199 1.98 0.07 18.94
N LYS A 200 2.30 -0.83 19.88
CA LYS A 200 1.98 -2.26 19.78
C LYS A 200 0.48 -2.54 19.76
N GLU A 201 -0.29 -1.90 20.63
CA GLU A 201 -1.76 -2.05 20.59
C GLU A 201 -2.35 -1.42 19.32
N LEU A 202 -1.84 -0.26 18.88
CA LEU A 202 -2.26 0.37 17.62
C LEU A 202 -2.09 -0.60 16.44
N VAL A 203 -0.88 -1.15 16.29
CA VAL A 203 -0.55 -2.07 15.21
C VAL A 203 -1.45 -3.30 15.24
N LYS A 204 -1.66 -3.88 16.42
CA LYS A 204 -2.53 -5.05 16.58
C LYS A 204 -3.97 -4.75 16.18
N ARG A 205 -4.53 -3.62 16.62
CA ARG A 205 -5.94 -3.25 16.37
C ARG A 205 -6.17 -2.84 14.91
N VAL A 206 -5.28 -2.02 14.35
CA VAL A 206 -5.36 -1.58 12.95
C VAL A 206 -5.16 -2.76 12.00
N ALA A 207 -4.13 -3.59 12.22
CA ALA A 207 -3.90 -4.77 11.37
C ALA A 207 -5.10 -5.75 11.42
N PHE A 208 -5.72 -5.92 12.58
CA PHE A 208 -6.93 -6.74 12.71
C PHE A 208 -8.14 -6.11 12.00
N ALA A 209 -8.35 -4.80 12.13
CA ALA A 209 -9.42 -4.08 11.44
C ALA A 209 -9.29 -4.18 9.91
N LEU A 210 -8.08 -3.97 9.38
CA LEU A 210 -7.77 -4.13 7.95
C LEU A 210 -7.98 -5.57 7.48
N HIS A 211 -7.52 -6.55 8.26
CA HIS A 211 -7.70 -7.95 7.92
C HIS A 211 -9.19 -8.34 7.84
N ARG A 212 -9.98 -8.00 8.87
CA ARG A 212 -11.39 -8.37 8.97
C ARG A 212 -12.29 -7.56 8.02
N GLY A 213 -12.03 -6.26 7.88
CA GLY A 213 -12.83 -5.35 7.07
C GLY A 213 -12.76 -5.66 5.57
N LEU A 214 -11.64 -6.21 5.10
CA LEU A 214 -11.39 -6.52 3.69
C LEU A 214 -11.46 -8.04 3.41
N ILE A 215 -12.44 -8.72 3.99
CA ILE A 215 -12.79 -10.11 3.62
C ILE A 215 -14.02 -10.03 2.71
N PHE A 216 -13.91 -10.49 1.47
CA PHE A 216 -15.00 -10.43 0.49
C PHE A 216 -15.58 -11.81 0.22
N ASN A 217 -16.89 -11.89 -0.05
CA ASN A 217 -17.52 -13.11 -0.51
C ASN A 217 -17.55 -13.15 -2.06
N PRO A 218 -16.83 -14.07 -2.72
CA PRO A 218 -16.79 -14.13 -4.19
C PRO A 218 -18.15 -14.41 -4.84
N ARG A 219 -19.11 -14.97 -4.09
CA ARG A 219 -20.45 -15.34 -4.57
C ARG A 219 -21.50 -14.25 -4.39
N ALA A 220 -21.15 -13.11 -3.76
CA ALA A 220 -22.07 -12.00 -3.60
C ALA A 220 -22.44 -11.40 -4.98
N LYS A 221 -23.75 -11.25 -5.23
CA LYS A 221 -24.29 -10.67 -6.48
C LYS A 221 -24.01 -9.15 -6.56
N PRO A 222 -24.37 -8.32 -5.56
CA PRO A 222 -23.85 -6.96 -5.47
C PRO A 222 -22.42 -6.99 -4.90
N SER A 223 -21.55 -6.08 -5.37
CA SER A 223 -20.23 -5.92 -4.78
C SER A 223 -20.33 -5.39 -3.35
N GLU A 224 -19.70 -6.08 -2.41
CA GLU A 224 -19.60 -5.65 -1.01
C GLU A 224 -18.46 -4.63 -0.80
N LEU A 225 -17.71 -4.29 -1.86
CA LEU A 225 -16.48 -3.51 -1.76
C LEU A 225 -16.73 -2.11 -1.18
N MET A 226 -17.63 -1.34 -1.79
CA MET A 226 -17.88 0.04 -1.39
C MET A 226 -18.47 0.17 0.03
N PRO A 227 -19.49 -0.63 0.44
CA PRO A 227 -19.97 -0.61 1.82
C PRO A 227 -18.88 -0.96 2.85
N LYS A 228 -18.07 -1.99 2.57
CA LYS A 228 -16.98 -2.40 3.48
C LYS A 228 -15.87 -1.37 3.59
N LEU A 229 -15.53 -0.70 2.48
CA LEU A 229 -14.56 0.40 2.48
C LEU A 229 -15.04 1.58 3.32
N LYS A 230 -16.33 1.94 3.25
CA LYS A 230 -16.92 3.00 4.06
C LYS A 230 -16.95 2.67 5.55
N GLU A 231 -17.33 1.46 5.91
CA GLU A 231 -17.31 0.99 7.30
C GLU A 231 -15.89 0.99 7.88
N LEU A 232 -14.92 0.49 7.09
CA LEU A 232 -13.52 0.50 7.47
C LEU A 232 -12.96 1.92 7.55
N GLY A 233 -13.33 2.80 6.61
CA GLY A 233 -12.95 4.22 6.60
C GLY A 233 -13.42 4.93 7.86
N ALA A 234 -14.67 4.75 8.26
CA ALA A 234 -15.20 5.28 9.52
C ALA A 234 -14.45 4.73 10.75
N THR A 235 -14.06 3.45 10.73
CA THR A 235 -13.26 2.85 11.80
C THR A 235 -11.86 3.45 11.88
N MET A 236 -11.20 3.65 10.74
CA MET A 236 -9.85 4.24 10.65
C MET A 236 -9.85 5.72 11.04
N ASP A 237 -10.85 6.49 10.61
CA ASP A 237 -11.05 7.88 11.03
C ASP A 237 -11.32 7.98 12.55
N GLY A 238 -12.11 7.04 13.09
CA GLY A 238 -12.30 6.92 14.54
C GLY A 238 -10.98 6.74 15.30
N PHE A 239 -10.08 5.88 14.82
CA PHE A 239 -8.74 5.75 15.40
C PHE A 239 -7.92 7.04 15.25
N HIS A 240 -7.88 7.65 14.06
CA HIS A 240 -7.15 8.89 13.82
C HIS A 240 -7.56 10.01 14.79
N ARG A 241 -8.87 10.31 14.87
CA ARG A 241 -9.42 11.34 15.78
C ARG A 241 -9.16 11.03 17.25
N SER A 242 -9.19 9.76 17.63
CA SER A 242 -8.91 9.38 19.03
C SER A 242 -7.46 9.60 19.43
N PHE A 243 -6.52 9.44 18.51
CA PHE A 243 -5.11 9.71 18.73
C PHE A 243 -4.83 11.21 18.78
N GLU A 244 -5.54 12.00 17.97
CA GLU A 244 -5.54 13.45 18.05
C GLU A 244 -6.10 13.93 19.41
N TYR A 245 -7.16 13.30 19.90
CA TYR A 245 -7.76 13.65 21.20
C TYR A 245 -6.88 13.30 22.39
N ILE A 246 -6.26 12.12 22.39
CA ILE A 246 -5.53 11.58 23.55
C ILE A 246 -4.11 12.15 23.68
N GLN A 247 -3.55 12.75 22.62
CA GLN A 247 -2.13 13.15 22.54
C GLN A 247 -1.69 14.04 23.72
N ASP A 248 -2.53 14.99 24.13
CA ASP A 248 -2.22 15.94 25.19
C ASP A 248 -2.26 15.29 26.58
N TYR A 249 -3.17 14.33 26.79
CA TYR A 249 -3.32 13.62 28.06
C TYR A 249 -2.19 12.62 28.32
N VAL A 250 -1.58 12.12 27.26
CA VAL A 250 -0.53 11.08 27.32
C VAL A 250 0.88 11.69 27.12
N SER A 251 0.97 12.94 26.66
CA SER A 251 2.24 13.63 26.36
C SER A 251 3.08 12.89 25.30
N ILE A 252 2.40 12.44 24.24
CA ILE A 252 2.97 11.70 23.12
C ILE A 252 2.45 12.31 21.80
N TYR A 253 3.29 12.32 20.76
CA TYR A 253 2.91 12.76 19.42
C TYR A 253 2.01 11.73 18.72
N GLY A 254 0.71 11.75 19.04
CA GLY A 254 -0.27 10.78 18.56
C GLY A 254 -0.36 10.69 17.03
N LEU A 255 -0.44 11.84 16.35
CA LEU A 255 -0.53 11.90 14.88
C LEU A 255 0.72 11.36 14.18
N LYS A 256 1.90 11.62 14.74
CA LYS A 256 3.17 11.08 14.22
C LYS A 256 3.19 9.56 14.31
N ILE A 257 2.82 9.01 15.47
CA ILE A 257 2.74 7.56 15.68
C ILE A 257 1.74 6.93 14.73
N TRP A 258 0.57 7.54 14.56
CA TRP A 258 -0.43 7.08 13.60
C TRP A 258 0.15 6.97 12.19
N GLN A 259 0.79 8.03 11.69
CA GLN A 259 1.36 8.05 10.34
C GLN A 259 2.48 7.01 10.17
N GLU A 260 3.39 6.90 11.15
CA GLU A 260 4.50 5.93 11.13
C GLU A 260 3.98 4.49 11.12
N GLU A 261 3.09 4.14 12.06
CA GLU A 261 2.64 2.75 12.21
C GLU A 261 1.68 2.32 11.10
N VAL A 262 0.76 3.18 10.66
CA VAL A 262 -0.14 2.85 9.53
C VAL A 262 0.64 2.65 8.24
N SER A 263 1.63 3.53 7.96
CA SER A 263 2.54 3.35 6.82
C SER A 263 3.31 2.03 6.92
N ARG A 264 3.82 1.70 8.11
CA ARG A 264 4.56 0.45 8.37
C ARG A 264 3.70 -0.78 8.14
N ILE A 265 2.46 -0.80 8.64
CA ILE A 265 1.51 -1.92 8.48
C ILE A 265 1.19 -2.14 7.00
N ILE A 266 0.85 -1.08 6.27
CA ILE A 266 0.45 -1.20 4.86
C ILE A 266 1.64 -1.66 4.01
N ASN A 267 2.80 -1.02 4.14
CA ASN A 267 3.98 -1.36 3.34
C ASN A 267 4.48 -2.78 3.61
N TYR A 268 4.45 -3.24 4.86
CA TYR A 268 4.75 -4.63 5.20
C TYR A 268 3.81 -5.62 4.51
N ASN A 269 2.50 -5.38 4.57
CA ASN A 269 1.52 -6.27 3.93
C ASN A 269 1.65 -6.26 2.40
N VAL A 270 1.94 -5.10 1.79
CA VAL A 270 2.24 -4.99 0.36
C VAL A 270 3.49 -5.81 0.00
N GLU A 271 4.56 -5.71 0.78
CA GLU A 271 5.80 -6.47 0.56
C GLU A 271 5.55 -7.98 0.65
N GLN A 272 4.81 -8.43 1.66
CA GLN A 272 4.47 -9.84 1.84
C GLN A 272 3.58 -10.37 0.70
N GLU A 273 2.69 -9.56 0.14
CA GLU A 273 1.93 -9.94 -1.06
C GLU A 273 2.82 -9.98 -2.32
N CYS A 274 3.73 -9.01 -2.46
CA CYS A 274 4.66 -8.92 -3.58
C CYS A 274 5.67 -10.09 -3.60
N ASN A 275 5.99 -10.66 -2.44
CA ASN A 275 6.85 -11.86 -2.33
C ASN A 275 6.36 -13.05 -3.17
N ASN A 276 5.06 -13.13 -3.52
CA ASN A 276 4.55 -14.15 -4.44
C ASN A 276 5.05 -14.02 -5.88
N PHE A 277 5.57 -12.86 -6.25
CA PHE A 277 6.05 -12.55 -7.60
C PHE A 277 7.59 -12.51 -7.69
N LEU A 278 8.28 -12.49 -6.54
CA LEU A 278 9.74 -12.44 -6.48
C LEU A 278 10.36 -13.83 -6.49
N ARG A 279 11.53 -13.95 -7.12
CA ARG A 279 12.34 -15.19 -7.10
C ARG A 279 13.00 -15.41 -5.74
N THR A 280 13.54 -14.34 -5.16
CA THR A 280 14.11 -14.32 -3.81
C THR A 280 13.10 -13.66 -2.90
N LYS A 281 12.49 -14.45 -2.00
CA LYS A 281 11.49 -13.94 -1.06
C LYS A 281 12.16 -13.19 0.08
N ILE A 282 11.60 -12.04 0.43
CA ILE A 282 12.02 -11.26 1.60
C ILE A 282 11.41 -11.93 2.84
N GLN A 283 12.28 -12.43 3.72
CA GLN A 283 11.86 -13.06 4.97
C GLN A 283 11.54 -12.02 6.03
N ASP A 284 10.80 -12.39 7.08
CA ASP A 284 10.33 -11.45 8.10
C ASP A 284 11.47 -10.69 8.79
N TRP A 285 12.58 -11.37 9.07
CA TRP A 285 13.75 -10.75 9.70
C TRP A 285 14.54 -9.84 8.75
N GLN A 286 14.28 -9.91 7.44
CA GLN A 286 14.90 -9.06 6.42
C GLN A 286 14.01 -7.85 6.08
N SER A 287 12.73 -7.88 6.44
CA SER A 287 11.80 -6.80 6.15
C SER A 287 12.14 -5.56 6.99
N MET A 288 12.33 -4.43 6.32
CA MET A 288 12.58 -3.14 6.98
C MET A 288 11.41 -2.65 7.83
N TYR A 289 10.21 -3.19 7.60
CA TYR A 289 8.99 -2.78 8.29
C TYR A 289 8.72 -3.63 9.54
N GLN A 290 9.33 -4.81 9.63
CA GLN A 290 9.15 -5.70 10.77
C GLN A 290 10.07 -5.30 11.92
N SER A 291 9.50 -5.16 13.12
CA SER A 291 10.24 -4.86 14.34
C SER A 291 10.19 -6.05 15.28
N THR A 292 11.31 -6.35 15.93
CA THR A 292 11.40 -7.37 16.98
C THR A 292 10.57 -7.00 18.21
N HIS A 293 10.48 -5.70 18.52
CA HIS A 293 9.77 -5.20 19.70
C HIS A 293 8.28 -4.97 19.44
N ILE A 294 7.94 -4.53 18.22
CA ILE A 294 6.57 -4.22 17.80
C ILE A 294 6.27 -4.99 16.50
N PRO A 295 6.04 -6.32 16.60
CA PRO A 295 5.81 -7.14 15.42
C PRO A 295 4.43 -6.85 14.82
N ILE A 296 4.37 -6.79 13.50
CA ILE A 296 3.10 -6.75 12.76
C ILE A 296 2.52 -8.16 12.75
N PRO A 297 1.28 -8.36 13.23
CA PRO A 297 0.68 -9.68 13.32
C PRO A 297 0.43 -10.27 11.93
N LYS A 298 0.68 -11.57 11.80
CA LYS A 298 0.27 -12.36 10.64
C LYS A 298 -1.06 -13.04 10.95
N PHE A 299 -1.93 -13.03 9.95
CA PHE A 299 -3.21 -13.73 10.02
C PHE A 299 -3.18 -14.92 9.06
N ALA A 300 -3.97 -15.95 9.36
CA ALA A 300 -4.12 -17.08 8.46
C ALA A 300 -4.71 -16.62 7.12
N PRO A 301 -4.20 -17.12 5.96
CA PRO A 301 -4.80 -16.82 4.67
C PRO A 301 -6.25 -17.29 4.62
N VAL A 302 -7.16 -16.41 4.19
CA VAL A 302 -8.59 -16.71 4.04
C VAL A 302 -8.90 -17.18 2.62
N ASP A 303 -8.08 -16.76 1.66
CA ASP A 303 -8.20 -17.04 0.24
C ASP A 303 -6.81 -17.28 -0.37
N GLU A 304 -6.71 -17.29 -1.70
CA GLU A 304 -5.43 -17.37 -2.41
C GLU A 304 -4.51 -16.15 -2.15
N SER A 305 -4.97 -15.12 -1.43
CA SER A 305 -4.20 -13.90 -1.11
C SER A 305 -3.53 -14.08 0.26
N ILE A 306 -2.31 -13.57 0.41
CA ILE A 306 -1.60 -13.67 1.69
C ILE A 306 -2.12 -12.61 2.66
N THR A 307 -2.44 -11.42 2.13
CA THR A 307 -2.76 -10.22 2.91
C THR A 307 -4.07 -9.58 2.45
N PHE A 308 -4.54 -8.59 3.20
CA PHE A 308 -5.75 -7.84 2.87
C PHE A 308 -5.60 -7.00 1.58
N ILE A 309 -4.39 -6.54 1.24
CA ILE A 309 -4.13 -5.78 0.00
C ILE A 309 -4.33 -6.67 -1.22
N GLY A 310 -3.88 -7.94 -1.16
CA GLY A 310 -4.14 -8.93 -2.21
C GLY A 310 -5.64 -9.16 -2.42
N ARG A 311 -6.40 -9.31 -1.32
CA ARG A 311 -7.86 -9.44 -1.37
C ARG A 311 -8.54 -8.24 -1.99
N LEU A 312 -8.14 -7.04 -1.58
CA LEU A 312 -8.64 -5.78 -2.14
C LEU A 312 -8.36 -5.69 -3.64
N CYS A 313 -7.11 -5.94 -4.07
CA CYS A 313 -6.72 -5.88 -5.47
C CYS A 313 -7.50 -6.89 -6.33
N ARG A 314 -7.70 -8.12 -5.84
CA ARG A 314 -8.42 -9.15 -6.59
C ARG A 314 -9.91 -8.87 -6.66
N GLU A 315 -10.51 -8.33 -5.61
CA GLU A 315 -11.90 -7.89 -5.64
C GLU A 315 -12.09 -6.75 -6.64
N ILE A 316 -11.17 -5.77 -6.68
CA ILE A 316 -11.18 -4.69 -7.69
C ILE A 316 -11.07 -5.28 -9.11
N LEU A 317 -10.17 -6.24 -9.33
CA LEU A 317 -10.02 -6.90 -10.63
C LEU A 317 -11.24 -7.75 -11.01
N ARG A 318 -11.93 -8.35 -10.03
CA ARG A 318 -13.16 -9.12 -10.25
C ARG A 318 -14.30 -8.22 -10.71
N ILE A 319 -14.52 -7.09 -10.04
CA ILE A 319 -15.60 -6.17 -10.39
C ILE A 319 -15.33 -5.37 -11.67
N THR A 320 -14.07 -5.25 -12.08
CA THR A 320 -13.67 -4.56 -13.32
C THR A 320 -13.29 -5.52 -14.45
N ASP A 321 -13.70 -6.80 -14.35
CA ASP A 321 -13.36 -7.82 -15.36
C ASP A 321 -13.91 -7.39 -16.74
N PRO A 322 -13.07 -7.26 -17.78
CA PRO A 322 -13.49 -6.89 -19.12
C PRO A 322 -14.42 -7.90 -19.80
N LYS A 323 -14.57 -9.11 -19.24
CA LYS A 323 -15.55 -10.11 -19.71
C LYS A 323 -16.97 -9.83 -19.24
N MET A 324 -17.13 -9.04 -18.18
CA MET A 324 -18.44 -8.72 -17.59
C MET A 324 -18.74 -7.23 -17.61
N THR A 325 -17.71 -6.39 -17.67
CA THR A 325 -17.82 -4.93 -17.59
C THR A 325 -17.21 -4.25 -18.81
N CYS A 326 -17.68 -3.04 -19.06
CA CYS A 326 -17.20 -2.14 -20.09
C CYS A 326 -16.76 -0.82 -19.44
N TYR A 327 -15.56 -0.36 -19.78
CA TYR A 327 -15.00 0.89 -19.29
C TYR A 327 -15.23 2.04 -20.26
N ILE A 328 -15.78 3.16 -19.77
CA ILE A 328 -15.99 4.37 -20.57
C ILE A 328 -14.98 5.44 -20.13
N ASP A 329 -13.97 5.67 -20.97
CA ASP A 329 -12.86 6.61 -20.72
C ASP A 329 -13.32 8.05 -20.46
N GLN A 330 -14.36 8.51 -21.17
CA GLN A 330 -14.90 9.87 -21.03
C GLN A 330 -15.53 10.12 -19.65
N LEU A 331 -16.06 9.08 -19.02
CA LEU A 331 -16.74 9.14 -17.72
C LEU A 331 -15.86 8.65 -16.57
N ASN A 332 -14.75 7.95 -16.87
CA ASN A 332 -13.90 7.25 -15.90
C ASN A 332 -14.71 6.24 -15.05
N THR A 333 -15.65 5.53 -15.67
CA THR A 333 -16.57 4.61 -15.00
C THR A 333 -16.68 3.26 -15.69
N TRP A 334 -16.93 2.22 -14.90
CA TRP A 334 -17.19 0.86 -15.35
C TRP A 334 -18.68 0.57 -15.26
N TYR A 335 -19.22 -0.01 -16.33
CA TYR A 335 -20.61 -0.46 -16.41
C TYR A 335 -20.69 -1.95 -16.63
N ASP A 336 -21.71 -2.59 -16.06
CA ASP A 336 -22.01 -4.00 -16.33
C ASP A 336 -22.58 -4.14 -17.76
N MET A 337 -22.04 -5.07 -18.55
CA MET A 337 -22.45 -5.24 -19.95
C MET A 337 -23.86 -5.77 -20.13
N LYS A 338 -24.44 -6.43 -19.12
CA LYS A 338 -25.79 -7.02 -19.17
C LYS A 338 -26.84 -6.10 -18.58
N THR A 339 -26.54 -5.48 -17.43
CA THR A 339 -27.51 -4.65 -16.70
C THR A 339 -27.38 -3.17 -17.02
N HIS A 340 -26.28 -2.74 -17.65
CA HIS A 340 -25.93 -1.34 -17.90
C HIS A 340 -25.86 -0.46 -16.64
N GLN A 341 -25.77 -1.08 -15.46
CA GLN A 341 -25.62 -0.36 -14.20
C GLN A 341 -24.16 0.01 -13.96
N GLU A 342 -23.95 1.16 -13.31
CA GLU A 342 -22.62 1.57 -12.84
C GLU A 342 -22.13 0.56 -11.81
N VAL A 343 -20.96 -0.02 -12.06
CA VAL A 343 -20.30 -0.95 -11.15
C VAL A 343 -19.37 -0.19 -10.22
N THR A 344 -18.53 0.66 -10.79
CA THR A 344 -17.53 1.45 -10.07
C THR A 344 -17.09 2.67 -10.88
N SER A 345 -16.54 3.67 -10.20
CA SER A 345 -16.09 4.95 -10.76
C SER A 345 -14.82 5.43 -10.06
N SER A 346 -14.28 6.57 -10.47
CA SER A 346 -13.13 7.23 -9.82
C SER A 346 -13.30 7.37 -8.29
N ARG A 347 -14.54 7.50 -7.81
CA ARG A 347 -14.91 7.55 -6.37
C ARG A 347 -14.38 6.37 -5.56
N LEU A 348 -14.20 5.20 -6.18
CA LEU A 348 -13.62 4.04 -5.51
C LEU A 348 -12.20 4.34 -5.01
N PHE A 349 -11.38 5.02 -5.81
CA PHE A 349 -10.01 5.32 -5.45
C PHE A 349 -9.93 6.40 -4.36
N SER A 350 -10.83 7.39 -4.39
CA SER A 350 -10.98 8.35 -3.30
C SER A 350 -11.37 7.67 -1.98
N GLU A 351 -12.30 6.71 -2.03
CA GLU A 351 -12.70 5.95 -0.83
C GLU A 351 -11.55 5.07 -0.31
N ILE A 352 -10.82 4.40 -1.20
CA ILE A 352 -9.62 3.63 -0.84
C ILE A 352 -8.58 4.56 -0.19
N GLN A 353 -8.39 5.76 -0.73
CA GLN A 353 -7.48 6.74 -0.17
C GLN A 353 -7.91 7.20 1.23
N ASN A 354 -9.20 7.46 1.43
CA ASN A 354 -9.72 7.83 2.76
C ASN A 354 -9.51 6.72 3.78
N THR A 355 -9.63 5.46 3.37
CA THR A 355 -9.56 4.31 4.28
C THR A 355 -8.14 3.81 4.54
N LEU A 356 -7.27 3.79 3.52
CA LEU A 356 -5.91 3.22 3.59
C LEU A 356 -4.80 4.28 3.42
N GLY A 357 -5.16 5.54 3.19
CA GLY A 357 -4.22 6.61 2.89
C GLY A 357 -3.53 6.46 1.53
N THR A 358 -2.60 7.38 1.25
CA THR A 358 -1.76 7.37 0.04
C THR A 358 -0.90 6.10 -0.06
N PHE A 359 -0.50 5.53 1.08
CA PHE A 359 0.27 4.28 1.15
C PHE A 359 -0.51 3.08 0.59
N GLY A 360 -1.83 3.02 0.81
CA GLY A 360 -2.69 1.96 0.27
C GLY A 360 -2.75 1.99 -1.25
N LEU A 361 -2.97 3.17 -1.82
CA LEU A 361 -3.01 3.36 -3.28
C LEU A 361 -1.66 3.07 -3.95
N ASN A 362 -0.56 3.57 -3.38
CA ASN A 362 0.79 3.27 -3.87
C ASN A 362 1.09 1.75 -3.76
N GLY A 363 0.68 1.12 -2.66
CA GLY A 363 0.77 -0.32 -2.47
C GLY A 363 0.02 -1.14 -3.52
N LEU A 364 -1.20 -0.71 -3.86
CA LEU A 364 -2.00 -1.31 -4.94
C LEU A 364 -1.34 -1.12 -6.31
N ASP A 365 -0.83 0.07 -6.61
CA ASP A 365 -0.10 0.34 -7.86
C ASP A 365 1.13 -0.57 -8.02
N ARG A 366 1.91 -0.72 -6.94
CA ARG A 366 3.07 -1.61 -6.90
C ARG A 366 2.67 -3.08 -7.10
N LEU A 367 1.59 -3.54 -6.47
CA LEU A 367 1.08 -4.89 -6.66
C LEU A 367 0.62 -5.12 -8.11
N LEU A 368 -0.12 -4.18 -8.70
CA LEU A 368 -0.54 -4.22 -10.10
C LEU A 368 0.67 -4.26 -11.04
N CYS A 369 1.76 -3.55 -10.74
CA CYS A 369 3.00 -3.67 -11.52
C CYS A 369 3.52 -5.11 -11.56
N PHE A 370 3.60 -5.79 -10.42
CA PHE A 370 4.07 -7.18 -10.36
C PHE A 370 3.11 -8.15 -11.06
N MET A 371 1.80 -7.91 -10.97
CA MET A 371 0.80 -8.69 -11.70
C MET A 371 0.95 -8.51 -13.21
N ILE A 372 1.17 -7.28 -13.70
CA ILE A 372 1.47 -7.02 -15.11
C ILE A 372 2.75 -7.74 -15.55
N VAL A 373 3.83 -7.69 -14.75
CA VAL A 373 5.08 -8.42 -15.04
C VAL A 373 4.80 -9.92 -15.22
N LYS A 374 4.03 -10.53 -14.31
CA LYS A 374 3.67 -11.95 -14.38
C LYS A 374 2.84 -12.28 -15.61
N GLU A 375 1.82 -11.48 -15.91
CA GLU A 375 0.99 -11.68 -17.11
C GLU A 375 1.79 -11.50 -18.40
N LEU A 376 2.70 -10.54 -18.47
CA LEU A 376 3.59 -10.37 -19.62
C LEU A 376 4.57 -11.55 -19.78
N GLN A 377 5.11 -12.09 -18.69
CA GLN A 377 5.94 -13.31 -18.74
C GLN A 377 5.16 -14.54 -19.18
N ASN A 378 3.92 -14.69 -18.70
CA ASN A 378 3.00 -15.73 -19.14
C ASN A 378 2.68 -15.59 -20.63
N PHE A 379 2.45 -14.36 -21.09
CA PHE A 379 2.24 -14.03 -22.48
C PHE A 379 3.45 -14.40 -23.35
N LEU A 380 4.68 -14.06 -22.93
CA LEU A 380 5.89 -14.45 -23.65
C LEU A 380 6.04 -15.97 -23.77
N SER A 381 5.76 -16.68 -22.68
CA SER A 381 5.80 -18.14 -22.63
C SER A 381 4.75 -18.76 -23.56
N MET A 382 3.56 -18.18 -23.60
CA MET A 382 2.48 -18.54 -24.50
C MET A 382 2.85 -18.26 -25.96
N PHE A 383 3.40 -17.08 -26.26
CA PHE A 383 3.87 -16.71 -27.60
C PHE A 383 4.94 -17.70 -28.10
N GLN A 384 5.92 -18.04 -27.27
CA GLN A 384 6.95 -19.02 -27.65
C GLN A 384 6.37 -20.42 -27.88
N LYS A 385 5.44 -20.89 -27.05
CA LYS A 385 4.88 -22.24 -27.15
C LYS A 385 3.87 -22.40 -28.28
N ILE A 386 2.98 -21.42 -28.45
CA ILE A 386 1.85 -21.52 -29.40
C ILE A 386 2.25 -21.01 -30.79
N ILE A 387 2.99 -19.90 -30.87
CA ILE A 387 3.31 -19.26 -32.16
C ILE A 387 4.66 -19.73 -32.70
N LEU A 388 5.70 -19.76 -31.87
CA LEU A 388 7.05 -20.09 -32.35
C LEU A 388 7.36 -21.58 -32.46
N ARG A 389 6.54 -22.48 -31.91
CA ARG A 389 6.74 -23.93 -32.10
C ARG A 389 5.81 -24.53 -33.15
N ASP A 390 4.71 -23.87 -33.48
CA ASP A 390 3.78 -24.36 -34.49
C ASP A 390 4.24 -23.96 -35.89
N ARG A 391 4.70 -24.95 -36.66
CA ARG A 391 5.20 -24.76 -38.02
C ARG A 391 4.12 -24.21 -38.97
N THR A 392 2.86 -24.59 -38.77
CA THR A 392 1.74 -24.11 -39.60
C THR A 392 1.49 -22.61 -39.39
N VAL A 393 1.60 -22.15 -38.15
CA VAL A 393 1.48 -20.73 -37.79
C VAL A 393 2.68 -19.95 -38.33
N GLN A 394 3.89 -20.50 -38.25
CA GLN A 394 5.05 -19.85 -38.84
C GLN A 394 4.97 -19.71 -40.36
N ASP A 395 4.55 -20.75 -41.07
CA ASP A 395 4.43 -20.72 -42.53
C ASP A 395 3.37 -19.71 -42.98
N THR A 396 2.25 -19.61 -42.24
CA THR A 396 1.21 -18.60 -42.49
C THR A 396 1.70 -17.18 -42.21
N LEU A 397 2.42 -16.94 -41.11
CA LEU A 397 3.02 -15.63 -40.80
C LEU A 397 4.08 -15.22 -41.83
N LYS A 398 4.89 -16.17 -42.31
CA LYS A 398 5.89 -15.93 -43.36
C LYS A 398 5.23 -15.58 -44.69
N THR A 399 4.17 -16.30 -45.05
CA THR A 399 3.36 -16.02 -46.26
C THR A 399 2.72 -14.64 -46.18
N LEU A 400 2.16 -14.29 -45.02
CA LEU A 400 1.58 -12.96 -44.79
C LEU A 400 2.64 -11.85 -44.86
N MET A 401 3.81 -12.06 -44.25
CA MET A 401 4.89 -11.09 -44.29
C MET A 401 5.40 -10.82 -45.71
N ASN A 402 5.45 -11.85 -46.56
CA ASN A 402 5.77 -11.71 -47.97
C ASN A 402 4.68 -10.96 -48.75
N ALA A 403 3.40 -11.27 -48.49
CA ALA A 403 2.27 -10.62 -49.15
C ALA A 403 2.11 -9.14 -48.79
N VAL A 404 2.55 -8.75 -47.59
CA VAL A 404 2.44 -7.39 -47.05
C VAL A 404 3.72 -6.57 -47.32
N SER A 405 4.79 -7.21 -47.80
CA SER A 405 6.01 -6.52 -48.22
C SER A 405 5.94 -6.11 -49.70
N PRO A 406 6.23 -4.84 -50.06
CA PRO A 406 6.73 -3.74 -49.21
C PRO A 406 5.64 -2.99 -48.41
N LEU A 407 5.96 -2.56 -47.19
CA LEU A 407 5.02 -1.90 -46.25
C LEU A 407 4.37 -0.60 -46.77
N LYS A 408 4.95 0.01 -47.82
CA LYS A 408 4.44 1.24 -48.43
C LYS A 408 3.45 0.99 -49.56
N SER A 409 3.38 -0.22 -50.13
CA SER A 409 2.46 -0.53 -51.24
C SER A 409 1.09 -0.99 -50.75
N ILE A 410 0.10 -0.93 -51.63
CA ILE A 410 -1.24 -1.47 -51.40
C ILE A 410 -1.21 -2.99 -51.59
N VAL A 411 -1.91 -3.72 -50.72
CA VAL A 411 -2.03 -5.19 -50.84
C VAL A 411 -3.19 -5.54 -51.77
N ALA A 412 -2.91 -6.15 -52.91
CA ALA A 412 -3.93 -6.64 -53.82
C ALA A 412 -4.75 -7.77 -53.16
N ASN A 413 -6.09 -7.71 -53.26
CA ASN A 413 -7.01 -8.65 -52.59
C ASN A 413 -6.80 -8.76 -51.05
N SER A 414 -6.53 -7.63 -50.40
CA SER A 414 -6.29 -7.49 -48.95
C SER A 414 -7.30 -8.23 -48.07
N SER A 415 -8.61 -8.06 -48.32
CA SER A 415 -9.69 -8.74 -47.60
C SER A 415 -9.53 -10.27 -47.57
N LYS A 416 -9.27 -10.92 -48.71
CA LYS A 416 -9.08 -12.39 -48.78
C LYS A 416 -7.78 -12.84 -48.13
N ALA A 417 -6.70 -12.08 -48.29
CA ALA A 417 -5.40 -12.39 -47.72
C ALA A 417 -5.43 -12.33 -46.18
N TYR A 418 -6.00 -11.27 -45.61
CA TYR A 418 -6.13 -11.11 -44.16
C TYR A 418 -7.12 -12.11 -43.56
N LEU A 419 -8.30 -12.31 -44.19
CA LEU A 419 -9.28 -13.28 -43.71
C LEU A 419 -8.69 -14.70 -43.68
N SER A 420 -7.97 -15.11 -44.74
CA SER A 420 -7.32 -16.43 -44.79
C SER A 420 -6.29 -16.61 -43.67
N ALA A 421 -5.50 -15.57 -43.37
CA ALA A 421 -4.54 -15.60 -42.26
C ALA A 421 -5.27 -15.71 -40.91
N ILE A 422 -6.31 -14.90 -40.68
CA ILE A 422 -7.10 -14.90 -39.43
C ILE A 422 -7.72 -16.27 -39.17
N THR A 423 -8.35 -16.90 -40.19
CA THR A 423 -8.97 -18.21 -40.04
C THR A 423 -7.96 -19.29 -39.65
N LYS A 424 -6.75 -19.25 -40.22
CA LYS A 424 -5.68 -20.21 -39.91
C LYS A 424 -5.07 -20.02 -38.52
N THR A 425 -5.16 -18.81 -37.94
CA THR A 425 -4.63 -18.49 -36.61
C THR A 425 -5.70 -18.36 -35.52
N GLN A 426 -6.97 -18.68 -35.81
CA GLN A 426 -8.11 -18.45 -34.92
C GLN A 426 -7.94 -19.07 -33.51
N LYS A 427 -7.27 -20.23 -33.43
CA LYS A 427 -7.05 -20.96 -32.17
C LYS A 427 -6.20 -20.19 -31.15
N ILE A 428 -5.45 -19.19 -31.60
CA ILE A 428 -4.52 -18.41 -30.78
C ILE A 428 -5.26 -17.25 -30.08
N TRP A 429 -6.30 -16.71 -30.71
CA TRP A 429 -6.85 -15.40 -30.35
C TRP A 429 -7.59 -15.35 -29.03
N THR A 430 -8.21 -16.44 -28.57
CA THR A 430 -8.94 -16.44 -27.29
C THR A 430 -7.99 -16.23 -26.11
N ALA A 431 -6.92 -17.02 -26.01
CA ALA A 431 -5.93 -16.89 -24.94
C ALA A 431 -5.13 -15.58 -25.05
N TYR A 432 -4.89 -15.11 -26.27
CA TYR A 432 -4.19 -13.86 -26.55
C TYR A 432 -5.01 -12.64 -26.14
N LEU A 433 -6.32 -12.64 -26.45
CA LEU A 433 -7.27 -11.62 -26.04
C LEU A 433 -7.34 -11.56 -24.51
N ASP A 434 -7.54 -12.69 -23.84
CA ASP A 434 -7.62 -12.74 -22.37
C ASP A 434 -6.39 -12.13 -21.69
N ALA A 435 -5.18 -12.41 -22.19
CA ALA A 435 -3.95 -11.85 -21.65
C ALA A 435 -3.85 -10.34 -21.87
N ILE A 436 -4.18 -9.84 -23.06
CA ILE A 436 -4.11 -8.42 -23.40
C ILE A 436 -5.16 -7.62 -22.62
N MET A 437 -6.39 -8.13 -22.54
CA MET A 437 -7.48 -7.49 -21.81
C MET A 437 -7.14 -7.34 -20.33
N LYS A 438 -6.55 -8.37 -19.70
CA LYS A 438 -6.07 -8.30 -18.32
C LYS A 438 -4.98 -7.25 -18.12
N VAL A 439 -3.99 -7.19 -19.01
CA VAL A 439 -2.93 -6.16 -18.95
C VAL A 439 -3.52 -4.77 -19.10
N GLY A 440 -4.45 -4.58 -20.04
CA GLY A 440 -5.15 -3.33 -20.24
C GLY A 440 -5.97 -2.89 -19.04
N GLN A 441 -6.75 -3.80 -18.47
CA GLN A 441 -7.54 -3.57 -17.26
C GLN A 441 -6.65 -3.07 -16.12
N MET A 442 -5.54 -3.77 -15.84
CA MET A 442 -4.58 -3.37 -14.82
C MET A 442 -4.00 -1.98 -15.10
N GLN A 443 -3.71 -1.65 -16.37
CA GLN A 443 -3.17 -0.34 -16.74
C GLN A 443 -4.17 0.80 -16.55
N ILE A 444 -5.47 0.58 -16.85
CA ILE A 444 -6.52 1.56 -16.55
C ILE A 444 -6.57 1.83 -15.05
N LEU A 445 -6.56 0.77 -14.23
CA LEU A 445 -6.57 0.89 -12.78
C LEU A 445 -5.35 1.70 -12.29
N ARG A 446 -4.15 1.43 -12.81
CA ARG A 446 -2.93 2.20 -12.48
C ARG A 446 -3.06 3.68 -12.88
N GLN A 447 -3.64 3.99 -14.03
CA GLN A 447 -3.89 5.38 -14.44
C GLN A 447 -4.87 6.09 -13.50
N GLN A 448 -5.95 5.42 -13.09
CA GLN A 448 -6.92 6.00 -12.15
C GLN A 448 -6.29 6.22 -10.77
N ILE A 449 -5.47 5.28 -10.28
CA ILE A 449 -4.70 5.45 -9.04
C ILE A 449 -3.76 6.66 -9.13
N ALA A 450 -3.00 6.77 -10.22
CA ALA A 450 -2.08 7.89 -10.43
C ALA A 450 -2.82 9.24 -10.50
N ASN A 451 -3.99 9.28 -11.14
CA ASN A 451 -4.83 10.47 -11.22
C ASN A 451 -5.35 10.90 -9.83
N GLU A 452 -5.79 9.96 -9.01
CA GLU A 452 -6.27 10.24 -7.65
C GLU A 452 -5.13 10.73 -6.75
N LEU A 453 -3.98 10.04 -6.76
CA LEU A 453 -2.79 10.44 -6.01
C LEU A 453 -2.31 11.84 -6.38
N ASN A 454 -2.29 12.17 -7.68
CA ASN A 454 -1.89 13.50 -8.16
C ASN A 454 -2.91 14.57 -7.76
N SER A 455 -4.21 14.25 -7.83
CA SER A 455 -5.28 15.18 -7.44
C SER A 455 -5.22 15.50 -5.95
N SER A 456 -5.08 14.49 -5.09
CA SER A 456 -4.90 14.69 -3.66
C SER A 456 -3.59 15.41 -3.34
N CYS A 457 -2.46 15.02 -3.95
CA CYS A 457 -1.18 15.67 -3.67
C CYS A 457 -1.21 17.17 -3.99
N ARG A 458 -1.89 17.57 -5.07
CA ARG A 458 -2.10 18.98 -5.44
C ARG A 458 -3.00 19.73 -4.47
N PHE A 459 -3.99 19.05 -3.89
CA PHE A 459 -4.93 19.63 -2.94
C PHE A 459 -4.33 19.75 -1.54
N ASP A 460 -3.79 18.66 -1.00
CA ASP A 460 -3.29 18.57 0.38
C ASP A 460 -1.88 19.15 0.53
N SER A 461 -1.05 19.11 -0.51
CA SER A 461 0.38 19.45 -0.44
C SER A 461 0.89 20.17 -1.70
N ARG A 462 0.24 21.28 -2.04
CA ARG A 462 0.54 22.09 -3.25
C ARG A 462 2.03 22.44 -3.41
N HIS A 463 2.70 22.82 -2.33
CA HIS A 463 4.12 23.19 -2.38
C HIS A 463 5.03 22.00 -2.71
N LEU A 464 4.75 20.83 -2.14
CA LEU A 464 5.48 19.60 -2.44
C LEU A 464 5.27 19.17 -3.89
N ALA A 465 4.01 19.20 -4.37
CA ALA A 465 3.69 18.87 -5.76
C ALA A 465 4.43 19.79 -6.75
N ALA A 466 4.45 21.10 -6.48
CA ALA A 466 5.17 22.06 -7.33
C ALA A 466 6.69 21.86 -7.29
N ALA A 467 7.26 21.59 -6.11
CA ALA A 467 8.69 21.32 -5.96
C ALA A 467 9.11 20.05 -6.71
N LEU A 468 8.35 18.97 -6.58
CA LEU A 468 8.60 17.70 -7.27
C LEU A 468 8.47 17.84 -8.79
N ASP A 469 7.44 18.54 -9.27
CA ASP A 469 7.25 18.77 -10.71
C ASP A 469 8.38 19.63 -11.31
N ASN A 470 8.78 20.69 -10.60
CA ASN A 470 9.92 21.53 -11.02
C ASN A 470 11.24 20.76 -11.02
N LEU A 471 11.48 19.95 -9.97
CA LEU A 471 12.68 19.12 -9.87
C LEU A 471 12.73 18.08 -11.01
N ASN A 472 11.62 17.42 -11.29
CA ASN A 472 11.52 16.45 -12.39
C ASN A 472 11.77 17.12 -13.76
N LYS A 473 11.19 18.31 -14.00
CA LYS A 473 11.41 19.06 -15.24
C LYS A 473 12.85 19.52 -15.40
N ALA A 474 13.46 20.06 -14.33
CA ALA A 474 14.85 20.49 -14.35
C ALA A 474 15.79 19.30 -14.64
N LEU A 475 15.57 18.18 -13.95
CA LEU A 475 16.37 16.98 -14.14
C LEU A 475 16.24 16.39 -15.55
N LEU A 476 15.03 16.36 -16.12
CA LEU A 476 14.82 15.94 -17.51
C LEU A 476 15.49 16.91 -18.50
N ALA A 477 15.45 18.21 -18.25
CA ALA A 477 16.12 19.21 -19.07
C ALA A 477 17.65 19.06 -19.03
N ASP A 478 18.22 18.78 -17.86
CA ASP A 478 19.66 18.51 -17.69
C ASP A 478 20.08 17.23 -18.43
N ILE A 479 19.26 16.17 -18.37
CA ILE A 479 19.50 14.93 -19.13
C ILE A 479 19.46 15.21 -20.64
N GLU A 480 18.45 15.95 -21.12
CA GLU A 480 18.36 16.33 -22.54
C GLU A 480 19.55 17.20 -22.98
N ALA A 481 20.00 18.11 -22.11
CA ALA A 481 21.16 18.94 -22.37
C ALA A 481 22.44 18.09 -22.46
N HIS A 482 22.62 17.10 -21.60
CA HIS A 482 23.74 16.15 -21.67
C HIS A 482 23.75 15.32 -22.97
N TYR A 483 22.57 14.88 -23.45
CA TYR A 483 22.50 14.18 -24.74
C TYR A 483 22.86 15.07 -25.93
N ARG A 484 22.74 16.40 -25.80
CA ARG A 484 23.17 17.37 -26.82
C ARG A 484 24.65 17.73 -26.66
N ASP A 485 25.13 17.83 -25.43
CA ASP A 485 26.51 18.13 -25.07
C ASP A 485 27.01 17.19 -23.96
N PRO A 486 27.82 16.17 -24.30
CA PRO A 486 28.34 15.20 -23.34
C PRO A 486 29.22 15.78 -22.23
N SER A 487 29.61 17.06 -22.31
CA SER A 487 30.40 17.73 -21.25
C SER A 487 29.57 18.13 -20.03
N LEU A 488 28.25 18.19 -20.15
CA LEU A 488 27.33 18.55 -19.07
C LEU A 488 27.11 17.39 -18.08
N PRO A 489 26.69 17.65 -16.83
CA PRO A 489 26.54 16.62 -15.82
C PRO A 489 25.37 15.66 -16.12
N TYR A 490 25.62 14.37 -16.00
CA TYR A 490 24.61 13.31 -16.02
C TYR A 490 24.68 12.50 -14.73
N PRO A 491 23.55 12.21 -14.06
CA PRO A 491 23.56 11.33 -12.90
C PRO A 491 24.02 9.93 -13.34
N LYS A 492 25.26 9.58 -12.98
CA LYS A 492 25.86 8.26 -13.26
C LYS A 492 25.02 7.13 -12.64
N GLU A 493 25.18 5.90 -13.13
CA GLU A 493 24.44 4.72 -12.64
C GLU A 493 24.60 4.47 -11.13
N ASP A 494 25.73 4.88 -10.54
CA ASP A 494 25.99 4.79 -9.09
C ASP A 494 25.21 5.82 -8.25
N ASN A 495 24.55 6.79 -8.88
CA ASN A 495 23.81 7.85 -8.19
C ASN A 495 22.37 7.41 -7.89
N THR A 496 22.00 7.36 -6.61
CA THR A 496 20.66 6.95 -6.15
C THR A 496 19.58 7.98 -6.41
N LEU A 497 19.94 9.20 -6.83
CA LEU A 497 19.03 10.33 -7.04
C LEU A 497 17.82 9.96 -7.92
N LEU A 498 18.04 9.31 -9.07
CA LEU A 498 16.96 8.93 -9.98
C LEU A 498 16.00 7.93 -9.33
N TYR A 499 16.53 6.98 -8.56
CA TYR A 499 15.74 5.97 -7.87
C TYR A 499 14.89 6.59 -6.75
N GLU A 500 15.48 7.46 -5.93
CA GLU A 500 14.79 8.13 -4.83
C GLU A 500 13.71 9.08 -5.34
N ILE A 501 14.02 9.93 -6.32
CA ILE A 501 13.04 10.85 -6.92
C ILE A 501 11.89 10.08 -7.56
N THR A 502 12.17 8.95 -8.24
CA THR A 502 11.11 8.12 -8.84
C THR A 502 10.12 7.63 -7.78
N ALA A 503 10.59 7.21 -6.60
CA ALA A 503 9.71 6.79 -5.52
C ALA A 503 8.79 7.93 -5.04
N TYR A 504 9.31 9.16 -4.93
CA TYR A 504 8.50 10.33 -4.58
C TYR A 504 7.52 10.73 -5.69
N LEU A 505 7.93 10.67 -6.96
CA LEU A 505 7.05 10.94 -8.10
C LEU A 505 5.94 9.91 -8.23
N GLU A 506 6.24 8.63 -7.98
CA GLU A 506 5.24 7.55 -7.96
C GLU A 506 4.23 7.77 -6.82
N ALA A 507 4.71 8.10 -5.62
CA ALA A 507 3.85 8.41 -4.46
C ALA A 507 2.97 9.65 -4.68
N ALA A 508 3.46 10.65 -5.40
CA ALA A 508 2.72 11.86 -5.75
C ALA A 508 1.82 11.71 -6.99
N GLY A 509 1.82 10.55 -7.66
CA GLY A 509 1.06 10.34 -8.90
C GLY A 509 1.61 11.12 -10.12
N ILE A 510 2.82 11.66 -10.03
CA ILE A 510 3.51 12.41 -11.11
C ILE A 510 4.32 11.41 -11.96
N HIS A 511 3.65 10.40 -12.49
CA HIS A 511 4.25 9.42 -13.38
C HIS A 511 3.28 8.96 -14.47
N ASN A 512 3.78 8.36 -15.55
CA ASN A 512 2.95 7.78 -16.60
C ASN A 512 3.05 6.24 -16.58
N PRO A 513 2.03 5.53 -16.05
CA PRO A 513 2.03 4.06 -16.00
C PRO A 513 2.27 3.38 -17.35
N LEU A 514 1.79 3.98 -18.45
CA LEU A 514 1.91 3.41 -19.80
C LEU A 514 3.32 3.47 -20.37
N ASN A 515 4.18 4.35 -19.84
CA ASN A 515 5.57 4.47 -20.28
C ASN A 515 6.52 3.53 -19.53
N LYS A 516 6.06 2.86 -18.47
CA LYS A 516 6.89 1.97 -17.66
C LYS A 516 7.28 0.71 -18.43
N ILE A 517 8.56 0.35 -18.38
CA ILE A 517 9.08 -0.92 -18.89
C ILE A 517 9.07 -1.93 -17.73
N TYR A 518 8.31 -3.00 -17.89
CA TYR A 518 8.09 -4.05 -16.89
C TYR A 518 9.03 -5.23 -17.07
N ILE A 519 9.35 -5.57 -18.32
CA ILE A 519 10.14 -6.76 -18.65
C ILE A 519 11.23 -6.45 -19.66
N THR A 520 12.37 -7.11 -19.51
CA THR A 520 13.41 -7.14 -20.54
C THR A 520 13.10 -8.27 -21.52
N THR A 521 13.01 -7.93 -22.81
CA THR A 521 12.58 -8.86 -23.85
C THR A 521 13.74 -9.24 -24.78
N LYS A 522 13.75 -10.49 -25.23
CA LYS A 522 14.61 -10.93 -26.34
C LYS A 522 13.91 -10.65 -27.66
N ARG A 523 14.69 -10.58 -28.75
CA ARG A 523 14.16 -10.43 -30.10
C ARG A 523 13.15 -11.56 -30.41
N LEU A 524 11.88 -11.20 -30.58
CA LEU A 524 10.84 -12.12 -31.03
C LEU A 524 10.61 -11.94 -32.54
N PRO A 525 10.76 -12.99 -33.36
CA PRO A 525 10.42 -12.92 -34.77
C PRO A 525 8.90 -12.85 -34.95
N TYR A 526 8.46 -12.21 -36.04
CA TYR A 526 7.04 -12.02 -36.42
C TYR A 526 6.14 -11.27 -35.42
N PHE A 527 6.69 -10.75 -34.32
CA PHE A 527 5.93 -10.08 -33.27
C PHE A 527 5.04 -8.91 -33.76
N PRO A 528 5.50 -7.98 -34.62
CA PRO A 528 4.63 -6.91 -35.14
C PRO A 528 3.48 -7.44 -35.99
N VAL A 529 3.75 -8.47 -36.80
CA VAL A 529 2.79 -9.08 -37.71
C VAL A 529 1.70 -9.83 -36.92
N VAL A 530 2.07 -10.52 -35.84
CA VAL A 530 1.10 -11.19 -34.96
C VAL A 530 0.20 -10.19 -34.26
N ASN A 531 0.76 -9.12 -33.67
CA ASN A 531 -0.05 -8.09 -33.00
C ASN A 531 -1.00 -7.40 -34.00
N PHE A 532 -0.53 -7.16 -35.22
CA PHE A 532 -1.34 -6.59 -36.30
C PHE A 532 -2.48 -7.52 -36.69
N LEU A 533 -2.19 -8.81 -36.92
CA LEU A 533 -3.19 -9.81 -37.28
C LEU A 533 -4.21 -10.01 -36.14
N PHE A 534 -3.75 -9.94 -34.89
CA PHE A 534 -4.60 -9.98 -33.70
C PHE A 534 -5.58 -8.81 -33.67
N LEU A 535 -5.10 -7.57 -33.89
CA LEU A 535 -5.96 -6.38 -33.90
C LEU A 535 -7.06 -6.53 -34.97
N ILE A 536 -6.70 -6.86 -36.21
CA ILE A 536 -7.67 -7.04 -37.29
C ILE A 536 -8.65 -8.18 -37.00
N ALA A 537 -8.23 -9.24 -36.31
CA ALA A 537 -9.14 -10.31 -35.91
C ALA A 537 -10.20 -9.88 -34.88
N GLN A 538 -9.97 -8.80 -34.13
CA GLN A 538 -10.95 -8.26 -33.17
C GLN A 538 -11.84 -7.16 -33.76
N LEU A 539 -11.38 -6.41 -34.77
CA LEU A 539 -12.15 -5.30 -35.37
C LEU A 539 -13.59 -5.67 -35.80
N PRO A 540 -13.85 -6.83 -36.45
CA PRO A 540 -15.21 -7.20 -36.87
C PRO A 540 -16.21 -7.39 -35.72
N LYS A 541 -15.72 -7.54 -34.49
CA LYS A 541 -16.54 -7.70 -33.27
C LYS A 541 -16.92 -6.37 -32.63
N LEU A 542 -16.35 -5.26 -33.12
CA LEU A 542 -16.55 -3.93 -32.56
C LEU A 542 -17.39 -3.08 -33.51
N GLN A 543 -18.06 -2.08 -32.95
CA GLN A 543 -18.88 -1.11 -33.67
C GLN A 543 -18.67 0.28 -33.07
N TYR A 544 -18.53 1.28 -33.93
CA TYR A 544 -18.40 2.67 -33.49
C TYR A 544 -19.75 3.28 -33.10
N ASN A 545 -19.78 4.01 -32.00
CA ASN A 545 -20.89 4.83 -31.53
C ASN A 545 -20.38 6.25 -31.23
N LYS A 546 -21.03 7.29 -31.77
CA LYS A 546 -20.60 8.70 -31.59
C LYS A 546 -20.52 9.13 -30.12
N ASN A 547 -21.40 8.61 -29.27
CA ASN A 547 -21.49 9.02 -27.87
C ASN A 547 -20.57 8.23 -26.94
N LEU A 548 -20.26 6.98 -27.28
CA LEU A 548 -19.55 6.05 -26.38
C LEU A 548 -18.18 5.61 -26.93
N GLY A 549 -17.85 5.96 -28.18
CA GLY A 549 -16.67 5.46 -28.87
C GLY A 549 -16.87 4.05 -29.43
N MET A 550 -15.80 3.25 -29.50
CA MET A 550 -15.87 1.86 -29.96
C MET A 550 -16.51 0.98 -28.88
N VAL A 551 -17.56 0.27 -29.25
CA VAL A 551 -18.32 -0.62 -28.37
C VAL A 551 -18.40 -2.02 -28.98
N CYS A 552 -18.64 -3.02 -28.14
CA CYS A 552 -18.85 -4.39 -28.61
C CYS A 552 -20.14 -4.52 -29.42
N ARG A 553 -20.07 -5.22 -30.57
CA ARG A 553 -21.22 -5.44 -31.46
C ARG A 553 -22.22 -6.43 -30.88
N LYS A 554 -21.75 -7.41 -30.09
CA LYS A 554 -22.59 -8.38 -29.38
C LYS A 554 -22.21 -8.40 -27.89
N PRO A 555 -23.19 -8.39 -26.97
CA PRO A 555 -22.92 -8.47 -25.52
C PRO A 555 -22.24 -9.78 -25.09
N ALA A 556 -22.28 -10.82 -25.94
CA ALA A 556 -21.64 -12.10 -25.68
C ALA A 556 -20.15 -12.12 -26.04
N ASP A 557 -19.66 -11.14 -26.80
CA ASP A 557 -18.25 -11.05 -27.17
C ASP A 557 -17.49 -10.35 -26.03
N PRO A 558 -16.49 -10.99 -25.41
CA PRO A 558 -15.78 -10.46 -24.24
C PRO A 558 -14.68 -9.46 -24.63
N VAL A 559 -15.03 -8.42 -25.40
CA VAL A 559 -14.08 -7.41 -25.85
C VAL A 559 -14.51 -6.04 -25.31
N ASP A 560 -13.58 -5.37 -24.64
CA ASP A 560 -13.74 -3.98 -24.23
C ASP A 560 -12.62 -3.16 -24.89
N TRP A 561 -12.96 -2.01 -25.46
CA TRP A 561 -12.06 -1.27 -26.34
C TRP A 561 -10.89 -0.64 -25.60
N PRO A 562 -11.08 0.15 -24.52
CA PRO A 562 -9.95 0.77 -23.84
C PRO A 562 -8.95 -0.24 -23.24
N PRO A 563 -9.37 -1.34 -22.57
CA PRO A 563 -8.42 -2.35 -22.13
C PRO A 563 -7.68 -3.03 -23.29
N LEU A 564 -8.35 -3.28 -24.44
CA LEU A 564 -7.69 -3.85 -25.61
C LEU A 564 -6.54 -2.94 -26.12
N VAL A 565 -6.84 -1.65 -26.27
CA VAL A 565 -5.89 -0.64 -26.77
C VAL A 565 -4.71 -0.48 -25.80
N LEU A 566 -4.99 -0.31 -24.50
CA LEU A 566 -3.97 -0.11 -23.48
C LEU A 566 -3.12 -1.36 -23.22
N GLY A 567 -3.71 -2.55 -23.36
CA GLY A 567 -2.99 -3.82 -23.29
C GLY A 567 -2.01 -3.97 -24.46
N LEU A 568 -2.44 -3.69 -25.69
CA LEU A 568 -1.59 -3.71 -26.88
C LEU A 568 -0.47 -2.65 -26.81
N LEU A 569 -0.81 -1.43 -26.37
CA LEU A 569 0.15 -0.36 -26.12
C LEU A 569 1.24 -0.77 -25.15
N THR A 570 0.83 -1.30 -24.00
CA THR A 570 1.74 -1.75 -22.95
C THR A 570 2.66 -2.83 -23.48
N LEU A 571 2.10 -3.80 -24.21
CA LEU A 571 2.84 -4.91 -24.79
C LEU A 571 3.88 -4.43 -25.82
N LEU A 572 3.49 -3.56 -26.76
CA LEU A 572 4.39 -3.01 -27.77
C LEU A 572 5.53 -2.18 -27.16
N LYS A 573 5.25 -1.46 -26.06
CA LYS A 573 6.24 -0.64 -25.35
C LYS A 573 7.34 -1.46 -24.68
N GLN A 574 7.10 -2.74 -24.38
CA GLN A 574 8.11 -3.64 -23.79
C GLN A 574 9.19 -4.09 -24.78
N PHE A 575 9.00 -3.82 -26.07
CA PHE A 575 9.93 -4.18 -27.13
C PHE A 575 10.61 -2.94 -27.70
N HIS A 576 11.69 -3.14 -28.46
CA HIS A 576 12.38 -2.05 -29.13
C HIS A 576 11.42 -1.27 -30.04
N SER A 577 11.53 0.06 -30.05
CA SER A 577 10.76 0.99 -30.89
C SER A 577 10.57 0.60 -32.37
N ARG A 578 11.50 -0.15 -32.98
CA ARG A 578 11.38 -0.67 -34.34
C ARG A 578 10.16 -1.60 -34.53
N TYR A 579 9.83 -2.40 -33.50
CA TYR A 579 8.66 -3.27 -33.52
C TYR A 579 7.37 -2.46 -33.61
N THR A 580 7.29 -1.39 -32.83
CA THR A 580 6.17 -0.44 -32.84
C THR A 580 6.05 0.25 -34.19
N GLN A 581 7.14 0.76 -34.75
CA GLN A 581 7.13 1.40 -36.08
C GLN A 581 6.65 0.43 -37.17
N GLN A 582 7.11 -0.82 -37.13
CA GLN A 582 6.69 -1.83 -38.09
C GLN A 582 5.20 -2.18 -37.93
N PHE A 583 4.70 -2.27 -36.70
CA PHE A 583 3.28 -2.49 -36.41
C PHE A 583 2.40 -1.33 -36.90
N LEU A 584 2.79 -0.07 -36.64
CA LEU A 584 2.06 1.11 -37.11
C LEU A 584 2.05 1.19 -38.65
N ALA A 585 3.15 0.85 -39.30
CA ALA A 585 3.22 0.78 -40.76
C ALA A 585 2.27 -0.27 -41.35
N LEU A 586 2.14 -1.44 -40.70
CA LEU A 586 1.19 -2.49 -41.09
C LEU A 586 -0.26 -2.02 -40.97
N ILE A 587 -0.62 -1.32 -39.88
CA ILE A 587 -1.96 -0.72 -39.71
C ILE A 587 -2.23 0.32 -40.81
N GLY A 588 -1.28 1.22 -41.08
CA GLY A 588 -1.43 2.22 -42.14
C GLY A 588 -1.57 1.59 -43.53
N GLN A 589 -0.91 0.47 -43.78
CA GLN A 589 -1.09 -0.30 -45.01
C GLN A 589 -2.45 -0.99 -45.09
N PHE A 590 -2.97 -1.52 -43.98
CA PHE A 590 -4.32 -2.07 -43.91
C PHE A 590 -5.37 -1.02 -44.25
N ILE A 591 -5.32 0.15 -43.61
CA ILE A 591 -6.26 1.25 -43.86
C ILE A 591 -6.25 1.64 -45.34
N ARG A 592 -5.07 1.92 -45.91
CA ARG A 592 -4.93 2.28 -47.33
C ARG A 592 -5.47 1.20 -48.26
N SER A 593 -5.18 -0.08 -47.97
CA SER A 593 -5.61 -1.20 -48.81
C SER A 593 -7.11 -1.49 -48.72
N THR A 594 -7.72 -1.24 -47.56
CA THR A 594 -9.17 -1.41 -47.37
C THR A 594 -9.95 -0.25 -48.01
N MET A 595 -9.42 0.98 -47.94
CA MET A 595 -10.00 2.15 -48.61
C MET A 595 -10.01 2.03 -50.13
N GLU A 596 -8.90 1.58 -50.73
CA GLU A 596 -8.80 1.37 -52.19
C GLU A 596 -9.82 0.34 -52.73
N GLN A 597 -10.09 -0.71 -51.93
CA GLN A 597 -11.10 -1.71 -52.27
C GLN A 597 -12.53 -1.16 -52.22
N CYS A 598 -12.78 -0.15 -51.39
CA CYS A 598 -14.08 0.53 -51.34
C CYS A 598 -14.25 1.52 -52.48
N THR A 599 -13.19 2.20 -52.92
CA THR A 599 -13.28 3.10 -54.08
C THR A 599 -13.62 2.36 -55.39
N SER A 600 -13.30 1.06 -55.46
CA SER A 600 -13.58 0.19 -56.60
C SER A 600 -14.97 -0.47 -56.57
N GLN A 601 -15.66 -0.47 -55.42
CA GLN A 601 -17.05 -0.94 -55.27
C GLN A 601 -17.96 0.28 -55.10
N LYS A 602 -19.11 0.36 -55.77
CA LYS A 602 -20.02 1.52 -55.71
C LYS A 602 -20.74 1.67 -54.34
N MET A 603 -20.02 1.74 -53.22
CA MET A 603 -20.56 2.03 -51.89
C MET A 603 -19.74 3.15 -51.22
N PRO A 604 -20.37 4.29 -50.85
CA PRO A 604 -19.66 5.46 -50.32
C PRO A 604 -19.37 5.42 -48.80
N GLU A 605 -19.70 4.34 -48.09
CA GLU A 605 -19.47 4.25 -46.63
C GLU A 605 -18.11 3.60 -46.31
N MET A 606 -17.36 4.20 -45.38
CA MET A 606 -16.13 3.62 -44.86
C MET A 606 -16.42 2.29 -44.13
N PRO A 607 -15.69 1.20 -44.41
CA PRO A 607 -15.84 -0.05 -43.68
C PRO A 607 -15.59 0.12 -42.19
N ALA A 608 -16.43 -0.52 -41.37
CA ALA A 608 -16.31 -0.51 -39.91
C ALA A 608 -14.92 -0.93 -39.41
N ASP A 609 -14.26 -1.87 -40.10
CA ASP A 609 -12.91 -2.32 -39.75
C ASP A 609 -11.85 -1.23 -40.02
N ALA A 610 -12.01 -0.43 -41.08
CA ALA A 610 -11.12 0.69 -41.37
C ALA A 610 -11.29 1.81 -40.34
N VAL A 611 -12.53 2.08 -39.93
CA VAL A 611 -12.88 3.04 -38.87
C VAL A 611 -12.26 2.61 -37.53
N GLY A 612 -12.41 1.34 -37.13
CA GLY A 612 -11.81 0.83 -35.91
C GLY A 612 -10.28 0.88 -35.91
N ALA A 613 -9.63 0.62 -37.06
CA ALA A 613 -8.18 0.76 -37.19
C ALA A 613 -7.70 2.23 -37.09
N LEU A 614 -8.46 3.19 -37.63
CA LEU A 614 -8.18 4.62 -37.49
C LEU A 614 -8.35 5.10 -36.06
N LEU A 615 -9.42 4.67 -35.38
CA LEU A 615 -9.64 4.95 -33.96
C LEU A 615 -8.54 4.36 -33.08
N PHE A 616 -8.04 3.16 -33.41
CA PHE A 616 -6.87 2.60 -32.72
C PHE A 616 -5.65 3.52 -32.84
N LEU A 617 -5.35 4.04 -34.04
CA LEU A 617 -4.22 4.94 -34.24
C LEU A 617 -4.41 6.27 -33.50
N GLU A 618 -5.63 6.81 -33.47
CA GLU A 618 -5.95 8.01 -32.71
C GLU A 618 -5.76 7.79 -31.20
N ASP A 619 -6.33 6.73 -30.65
CA ASP A 619 -6.18 6.38 -29.23
C ASP A 619 -4.73 6.05 -28.89
N TYR A 620 -3.99 5.39 -29.80
CA TYR A 620 -2.56 5.14 -29.64
C TYR A 620 -1.78 6.44 -29.45
N VAL A 621 -2.03 7.44 -30.31
CA VAL A 621 -1.39 8.77 -30.22
C VAL A 621 -1.82 9.49 -28.94
N ARG A 622 -3.11 9.46 -28.61
CA ARG A 622 -3.68 10.08 -27.40
C ARG A 622 -3.08 9.52 -26.12
N TYR A 623 -3.04 8.20 -25.95
CA TYR A 623 -2.53 7.56 -24.74
C TYR A 623 -1.00 7.64 -24.62
N THR A 624 -0.27 7.61 -25.73
CA THR A 624 1.20 7.74 -25.70
C THR A 624 1.70 9.18 -25.62
N LYS A 625 0.80 10.17 -25.77
CA LYS A 625 1.13 11.61 -25.88
C LYS A 625 2.16 11.89 -26.99
N LEU A 626 2.19 11.06 -28.03
CA LEU A 626 3.06 11.25 -29.19
C LEU A 626 2.48 12.32 -30.13
N PRO A 627 3.32 12.98 -30.96
CA PRO A 627 2.81 13.91 -31.95
C PRO A 627 2.01 13.18 -33.03
N ARG A 628 0.93 13.80 -33.50
CA ARG A 628 0.04 13.30 -34.57
C ARG A 628 0.80 12.89 -35.83
N LYS A 629 1.93 13.53 -36.11
CA LYS A 629 2.88 13.22 -37.19
C LYS A 629 3.27 11.74 -37.28
N VAL A 630 3.28 11.01 -36.16
CA VAL A 630 3.61 9.57 -36.14
C VAL A 630 2.54 8.74 -36.84
N ALA A 631 1.26 9.11 -36.71
CA ALA A 631 0.15 8.47 -37.42
C ALA A 631 0.07 8.94 -38.88
N GLU A 632 0.25 10.24 -39.12
CA GLU A 632 0.24 10.87 -40.46
C GLU A 632 1.36 10.32 -41.38
N ALA A 633 2.48 9.87 -40.82
CA ALA A 633 3.55 9.24 -41.58
C ALA A 633 3.12 7.93 -42.27
N HIS A 634 2.03 7.31 -41.83
CA HIS A 634 1.55 6.01 -42.30
C HIS A 634 0.16 6.04 -42.94
N VAL A 635 -0.64 7.09 -42.68
CA VAL A 635 -2.01 7.28 -43.20
C VAL A 635 -2.17 8.70 -43.75
N PRO A 636 -2.76 8.91 -44.94
CA PRO A 636 -3.02 10.25 -45.48
C PRO A 636 -3.89 11.11 -44.55
N ASN A 637 -3.50 12.39 -44.37
CA ASN A 637 -4.16 13.34 -43.45
C ASN A 637 -5.68 13.45 -43.69
N PHE A 638 -6.09 13.50 -44.96
CA PHE A 638 -7.51 13.61 -45.34
C PHE A 638 -8.37 12.49 -44.74
N ILE A 639 -7.90 11.24 -44.80
CA ILE A 639 -8.61 10.07 -44.25
C ILE A 639 -8.64 10.14 -42.72
N PHE A 640 -7.57 10.66 -42.11
CA PHE A 640 -7.44 10.78 -40.66
C PHE A 640 -8.22 11.97 -40.06
N ASP A 641 -8.58 12.97 -40.87
CA ASP A 641 -9.43 14.10 -40.48
C ASP A 641 -10.93 13.84 -40.74
N GLU A 642 -11.28 13.24 -41.88
CA GLU A 642 -12.68 13.09 -42.30
C GLU A 642 -13.41 11.87 -41.72
N PHE A 643 -12.71 10.89 -41.14
CA PHE A 643 -13.40 9.67 -40.69
C PHE A 643 -14.41 9.94 -39.58
N ARG A 644 -14.27 11.00 -38.77
CA ARG A 644 -15.24 11.38 -37.74
C ARG A 644 -16.42 12.20 -38.27
N THR A 645 -16.26 12.87 -39.42
CA THR A 645 -17.33 13.67 -40.05
C THR A 645 -18.20 12.83 -40.98
N VAL A 646 -17.67 11.72 -41.51
CA VAL A 646 -18.37 10.76 -42.37
C VAL A 646 -19.16 9.72 -41.57
N LEU A 647 -18.80 9.48 -40.30
CA LEU A 647 -19.54 8.66 -39.33
C LEU A 647 -20.67 9.45 -38.68
#